data_AF-W2EIJ1-F1
#
_entry.id   AF-W2EIJ1-F1
#
_cell.length_a   1.000
_cell.length_b   1.000
_cell.length_c   1.000
_cell.angle_alpha   90.00
_cell.angle_beta   90.00
_cell.angle_gamma   90.00
#
_symmetry.space_group_name_H-M   'P 1'
#
loop_
_entity.id
_entity.type
_entity.pdbx_description
1 polymer ?
#
loop_
_entity_poly.entity_id
_entity_poly.type
_entity_poly.pdbx_seq_one_letter_code
_entity_poly.pdbx_strand_id
1 'polypeptide(L)'
;MIVLSAEGVALVLDVAGPRPPRVLHWGASPGPLTDLPPAPAQDLVPSQGDGWYGRPVLAGHRDGAWRPPRFTLAEPVAMDGRRVEARATDPGAGLDLRTEIELTGQGVLRMRHEVVNTATSPYTLDRLACLMPVPAEAAEVLDFTGRWARERHPQRAPLRRGVWSRENRRGRTGFDAGPLVVGTPGFGFRTGEVWAVHVAWSGDHVHHVERLPEGDTVLAGAELLAPGEVRLGEGGSYRTPWVYFATSDTGLDGLSRRLHAMLRARGGHPGSPRPVTMNTWEAVYFDHREDRLLALADAAAEVGAERFVVDDGWFRHRRDDHAGLGDWYVDETVWPDGLHALVRRVREHGMQFGLWFEPEMSNPDSDLVRAHPDWLLADPGRLPRPRRHQHTLDLARPEVYAYLLERIGALVGEYGVDYVKWDHNRDLAEAVHDGIPGTHAQTEAVYRLLDDLRGRFPHLEIESCSSGGGRADLGVLERTDRIWASDTMDPFERQRIQRWTGLLIPYELMGTHVGSERAHITGRVTGLGFRAATALFGHAGIEADITAWTPAERAALAEWVALHKRLRPLLHGGEVVRVDHPDPAAWVHGVVSPGRGHAVFAYVQLETSASGRPARMRLPGLDPDAEYAVSAVPGVVSGPPGVWPEWASGGVRLGGRALAVIGLAAPLLADSPGTAFLVEAVRL
;
A
#
# COMPACT_ATOMS: atom_id res chain seq x y z
N MET A 1 -12.12 -3.68 -33.70
CA MET A 1 -12.19 -2.91 -32.44
C MET A 1 -12.57 -3.85 -31.31
N ILE A 2 -12.00 -3.67 -30.13
CA ILE A 2 -12.40 -4.34 -28.88
C ILE A 2 -12.81 -3.26 -27.87
N VAL A 3 -13.90 -3.49 -27.12
CA VAL A 3 -14.36 -2.58 -26.06
C VAL A 3 -14.47 -3.36 -24.76
N LEU A 4 -13.72 -2.94 -23.75
CA LEU A 4 -13.86 -3.42 -22.38
C LEU A 4 -14.57 -2.33 -21.57
N SER A 5 -15.60 -2.68 -20.80
CA SER A 5 -16.27 -1.72 -19.91
C SER A 5 -16.61 -2.34 -18.55
N ALA A 6 -16.50 -1.51 -17.51
CA ALA A 6 -16.86 -1.87 -16.13
C ALA A 6 -17.02 -0.61 -15.28
N GLU A 7 -18.06 -0.55 -14.44
CA GLU A 7 -18.25 0.53 -13.45
C GLU A 7 -18.12 1.95 -14.04
N GLY A 8 -18.66 2.18 -15.23
CA GLY A 8 -18.58 3.48 -15.91
C GLY A 8 -17.20 3.84 -16.48
N VAL A 9 -16.26 2.90 -16.56
CA VAL A 9 -14.98 3.03 -17.28
C VAL A 9 -15.02 2.22 -18.56
N ALA A 10 -14.41 2.72 -19.62
CA ALA A 10 -14.19 1.97 -20.85
C ALA A 10 -12.73 2.04 -21.32
N LEU A 11 -12.25 0.93 -21.88
CA LEU A 11 -11.06 0.85 -22.71
C LEU A 11 -11.50 0.45 -24.12
N VAL A 12 -11.16 1.26 -25.11
CA VAL A 12 -11.42 0.97 -26.52
C VAL A 12 -10.10 0.75 -27.23
N LEU A 13 -9.96 -0.43 -27.83
CA LEU A 13 -8.76 -0.84 -28.55
C LEU A 13 -9.06 -0.96 -30.05
N ASP A 14 -8.22 -0.32 -30.85
CA ASP A 14 -8.05 -0.71 -32.24
C ASP A 14 -7.13 -1.94 -32.32
N VAL A 15 -7.63 -2.96 -33.00
CA VAL A 15 -6.96 -4.25 -33.23
C VAL A 15 -6.96 -4.61 -34.72
N ALA A 16 -7.22 -3.63 -35.59
CA ALA A 16 -7.22 -3.82 -37.03
C ALA A 16 -5.79 -3.82 -37.60
N GLY A 17 -5.57 -4.69 -38.59
CA GLY A 17 -4.30 -4.81 -39.28
C GLY A 17 -3.26 -5.62 -38.50
N PRO A 18 -1.99 -5.58 -38.95
CA PRO A 18 -0.94 -6.47 -38.43
C PRO A 18 -0.23 -5.92 -37.18
N ARG A 19 -0.62 -4.77 -36.65
CA ARG A 19 0.08 -4.12 -35.54
C ARG A 19 -0.50 -4.54 -34.18
N PRO A 20 0.30 -4.49 -33.10
CA PRO A 20 -0.21 -4.65 -31.72
C PRO A 20 -1.38 -3.70 -31.41
N PRO A 21 -2.19 -4.00 -30.37
CA PRO A 21 -3.35 -3.17 -30.02
C PRO A 21 -2.98 -1.72 -29.77
N ARG A 22 -3.88 -0.82 -30.19
CA ARG A 22 -3.75 0.64 -30.05
C ARG A 22 -4.92 1.19 -29.27
N VAL A 23 -4.67 2.08 -28.32
CA VAL A 23 -5.70 2.67 -27.47
C VAL A 23 -6.36 3.84 -28.20
N LEU A 24 -7.66 3.72 -28.44
CA LEU A 24 -8.51 4.79 -28.96
C LEU A 24 -9.12 5.62 -27.83
N HIS A 25 -9.44 4.99 -26.70
CA HIS A 25 -10.03 5.65 -25.54
C HIS A 25 -9.73 4.89 -24.26
N TRP A 26 -9.42 5.64 -23.19
CA TRP A 26 -9.39 5.14 -21.83
C TRP A 26 -9.89 6.23 -20.88
N GLY A 27 -11.00 5.96 -20.19
CA GLY A 27 -11.65 6.97 -19.36
C GLY A 27 -13.09 6.60 -19.04
N ALA A 28 -13.93 7.63 -18.84
CA ALA A 28 -15.36 7.47 -18.66
C ALA A 28 -15.99 6.68 -19.82
N SER A 29 -16.92 5.78 -19.52
CA SER A 29 -17.59 4.95 -20.51
C SER A 29 -18.48 5.82 -21.41
N PRO A 30 -18.27 5.83 -22.74
CA PRO A 30 -19.13 6.56 -23.67
C PRO A 30 -20.49 5.88 -23.90
N GLY A 31 -20.73 4.73 -23.26
CA GLY A 31 -21.89 3.87 -23.53
C GLY A 31 -21.63 2.90 -24.68
N PRO A 32 -22.68 2.26 -25.23
CA PRO A 32 -22.55 1.35 -26.37
C PRO A 32 -21.95 2.06 -27.59
N LEU A 33 -20.90 1.50 -28.17
CA LEU A 33 -20.26 2.00 -29.39
C LEU A 33 -20.48 1.02 -30.55
N THR A 34 -20.94 1.53 -31.69
CA THR A 34 -21.04 0.76 -32.95
C THR A 34 -19.87 1.03 -33.87
N ASP A 35 -19.39 2.26 -33.92
CA ASP A 35 -18.20 2.68 -34.67
C ASP A 35 -17.61 3.95 -34.02
N LEU A 36 -16.35 4.25 -34.33
CA LEU A 36 -15.69 5.50 -33.95
C LEU A 36 -15.16 6.19 -35.22
N PRO A 37 -15.28 7.53 -35.32
CA PRO A 37 -14.61 8.25 -36.41
C PRO A 37 -13.10 7.98 -36.35
N PRO A 38 -12.39 8.02 -37.50
CA PRO A 38 -10.93 7.92 -37.50
C PRO A 38 -10.32 8.93 -36.53
N ALA A 39 -9.64 8.43 -35.51
CA ALA A 39 -9.01 9.22 -34.46
C ALA A 39 -7.54 8.78 -34.27
N PRO A 40 -6.66 9.68 -33.79
CA PRO A 40 -5.34 9.27 -33.32
C PRO A 40 -5.47 8.15 -32.29
N ALA A 41 -4.67 7.09 -32.46
CA ALA A 41 -4.64 5.94 -31.57
C ALA A 41 -3.23 5.80 -30.99
N GLN A 42 -3.14 5.58 -29.68
CA GLN A 42 -1.85 5.39 -29.00
C GLN A 42 -1.43 3.92 -29.07
N ASP A 43 -0.31 3.62 -29.74
CA ASP A 43 0.27 2.28 -29.69
C ASP A 43 0.68 1.93 -28.25
N LEU A 44 0.44 0.69 -27.83
CA LEU A 44 0.84 0.21 -26.49
C LEU A 44 2.35 -0.04 -26.38
N VAL A 45 2.99 -0.36 -27.50
CA VAL A 45 4.45 -0.54 -27.61
C VAL A 45 4.93 0.30 -28.80
N PRO A 46 4.85 1.64 -28.69
CA PRO A 46 5.19 2.53 -29.79
C PRO A 46 6.70 2.44 -30.09
N SER A 47 7.06 2.46 -31.37
CA SER A 47 8.45 2.47 -31.82
C SER A 47 8.79 3.77 -32.55
N GLN A 48 10.08 4.10 -32.64
CA GLN A 48 10.53 5.22 -33.48
C GLN A 48 10.12 5.07 -34.95
N GLY A 49 9.96 3.83 -35.42
CA GLY A 49 9.45 3.56 -36.77
C GLY A 49 8.02 4.03 -36.99
N ASP A 50 7.25 4.17 -35.91
CA ASP A 50 5.86 4.62 -35.89
C ASP A 50 5.74 6.13 -35.60
N GLY A 51 6.87 6.85 -35.55
CA GLY A 51 6.92 8.28 -35.24
C GLY A 51 6.97 8.61 -33.75
N TRP A 52 7.18 7.62 -32.87
CA TRP A 52 7.32 7.84 -31.44
C TRP A 52 8.75 8.23 -31.04
N TYR A 53 8.89 9.44 -30.48
CA TYR A 53 10.17 9.97 -30.00
C TYR A 53 10.20 10.23 -28.48
N GLY A 54 9.20 9.72 -27.74
CA GLY A 54 9.20 9.72 -26.29
C GLY A 54 10.07 8.62 -25.67
N ARG A 55 10.01 8.48 -24.35
CA ARG A 55 10.70 7.42 -23.62
C ARG A 55 10.27 6.06 -24.19
N PRO A 56 11.21 5.16 -24.54
CA PRO A 56 10.85 3.88 -25.16
C PRO A 56 10.12 2.97 -24.17
N VAL A 57 9.14 2.21 -24.70
CA VAL A 57 8.50 1.12 -23.95
C VAL A 57 9.46 -0.05 -23.78
N LEU A 58 10.10 -0.48 -24.87
CA LEU A 58 11.10 -1.54 -24.88
C LEU A 58 12.47 -0.95 -25.24
N ALA A 59 13.47 -1.19 -24.39
CA ALA A 59 14.87 -0.88 -24.68
C ALA A 59 15.76 -2.07 -24.29
N GLY A 60 16.78 -2.31 -25.11
CA GLY A 60 17.74 -3.39 -24.92
C GLY A 60 18.58 -3.60 -26.18
N HIS A 61 19.54 -4.51 -26.09
CA HIS A 61 20.54 -4.73 -27.13
C HIS A 61 21.11 -6.14 -27.10
N ARG A 62 21.87 -6.50 -28.15
CA ARG A 62 22.66 -7.74 -28.21
C ARG A 62 24.14 -7.37 -28.23
N ASP A 63 24.75 -7.28 -27.05
CA ASP A 63 26.15 -6.88 -26.87
C ASP A 63 26.55 -5.60 -27.65
N GLY A 64 25.75 -4.54 -27.50
CA GLY A 64 25.92 -3.26 -28.20
C GLY A 64 25.29 -3.19 -29.59
N ALA A 65 24.96 -4.33 -30.21
CA ALA A 65 24.17 -4.33 -31.44
C ALA A 65 22.71 -3.98 -31.13
N TRP A 66 22.22 -2.93 -31.78
CA TRP A 66 20.87 -2.42 -31.57
C TRP A 66 20.07 -2.50 -32.88
N ARG A 67 18.88 -3.08 -32.77
CA ARG A 67 17.86 -3.07 -33.81
C ARG A 67 16.51 -2.73 -33.14
N PRO A 68 15.90 -1.57 -33.42
CA PRO A 68 14.59 -1.23 -32.89
C PRO A 68 13.56 -2.30 -33.28
N PRO A 69 12.85 -2.90 -32.31
CA PRO A 69 11.81 -3.88 -32.59
C PRO A 69 10.62 -3.25 -33.34
N ARG A 70 10.09 -3.98 -34.33
CA ARG A 70 8.87 -3.65 -35.07
C ARG A 70 7.95 -4.87 -35.04
N PHE A 71 7.22 -5.00 -33.96
CA PHE A 71 6.34 -6.13 -33.72
C PHE A 71 5.17 -6.17 -34.70
N THR A 72 4.92 -7.36 -35.25
CA THR A 72 3.69 -7.67 -35.97
C THR A 72 2.93 -8.77 -35.26
N LEU A 73 1.61 -8.68 -35.21
CA LEU A 73 0.74 -9.71 -34.62
C LEU A 73 1.04 -11.07 -35.26
N ALA A 74 1.35 -12.05 -34.43
CA ALA A 74 1.54 -13.43 -34.85
C ALA A 74 0.19 -14.15 -35.06
N GLU A 75 -0.84 -13.67 -34.36
CA GLU A 75 -2.20 -14.20 -34.38
C GLU A 75 -3.22 -13.08 -34.09
N PRO A 76 -4.51 -13.28 -34.41
CA PRO A 76 -5.56 -12.33 -34.03
C PRO A 76 -5.60 -12.08 -32.52
N VAL A 77 -5.87 -10.84 -32.12
CA VAL A 77 -6.00 -10.46 -30.71
C VAL A 77 -7.15 -11.23 -30.07
N ALA A 78 -6.85 -11.94 -28.99
CA ALA A 78 -7.82 -12.72 -28.23
C ALA A 78 -8.49 -11.86 -27.15
N MET A 79 -9.79 -12.09 -26.93
CA MET A 79 -10.56 -11.48 -25.86
C MET A 79 -11.34 -12.56 -25.11
N ASP A 80 -11.22 -12.57 -23.80
CA ASP A 80 -12.02 -13.41 -22.90
C ASP A 80 -12.58 -12.55 -21.76
N GLY A 81 -13.90 -12.35 -21.76
CA GLY A 81 -14.57 -11.44 -20.84
C GLY A 81 -13.99 -10.03 -20.90
N ARG A 82 -13.31 -9.61 -19.82
CA ARG A 82 -12.66 -8.30 -19.70
C ARG A 82 -11.13 -8.37 -19.82
N ARG A 83 -10.61 -9.46 -20.39
CA ARG A 83 -9.18 -9.67 -20.64
C ARG A 83 -8.92 -9.67 -22.14
N VAL A 84 -7.84 -9.02 -22.54
CA VAL A 84 -7.32 -8.99 -23.90
C VAL A 84 -5.90 -9.50 -23.88
N GLU A 85 -5.59 -10.37 -24.83
CA GLU A 85 -4.24 -10.90 -25.04
C GLU A 85 -3.84 -10.71 -26.50
N ALA A 86 -2.64 -10.15 -26.71
CA ALA A 86 -2.04 -10.00 -28.02
C ALA A 86 -0.65 -10.62 -28.04
N ARG A 87 -0.37 -11.42 -29.07
CA ARG A 87 0.96 -12.00 -29.33
C ARG A 87 1.50 -11.41 -30.62
N ALA A 88 2.73 -10.93 -30.55
CA ALA A 88 3.41 -10.31 -31.66
C ALA A 88 4.86 -10.79 -31.72
N THR A 89 5.44 -10.73 -32.91
CA THR A 89 6.80 -11.20 -33.18
C THR A 89 7.53 -10.17 -34.03
N ASP A 90 8.83 -10.01 -33.79
CA ASP A 90 9.76 -9.40 -34.73
C ASP A 90 10.91 -10.40 -34.97
N PRO A 91 10.81 -11.23 -36.03
CA PRO A 91 11.86 -12.20 -36.38
C PRO A 91 13.20 -11.53 -36.65
N GLY A 92 13.19 -10.26 -37.07
CA GLY A 92 14.39 -9.50 -37.34
C GLY A 92 15.12 -9.03 -36.08
N ALA A 93 14.38 -8.66 -35.03
CA ALA A 93 14.95 -8.41 -33.70
C ALA A 93 15.24 -9.72 -32.94
N GLY A 94 14.61 -10.83 -33.34
CA GLY A 94 14.66 -12.11 -32.66
C GLY A 94 13.94 -12.04 -31.31
N LEU A 95 12.76 -11.41 -31.30
CA LEU A 95 11.96 -11.19 -30.09
C LEU A 95 10.50 -11.53 -30.35
N ASP A 96 9.88 -12.22 -29.39
CA ASP A 96 8.43 -12.31 -29.28
C ASP A 96 7.94 -11.41 -28.13
N LEU A 97 6.75 -10.86 -28.30
CA LEU A 97 6.07 -9.99 -27.33
C LEU A 97 4.67 -10.54 -27.05
N ARG A 98 4.35 -10.70 -25.77
CA ARG A 98 2.99 -10.93 -25.30
C ARG A 98 2.52 -9.72 -24.50
N THR A 99 1.33 -9.22 -24.82
CA THR A 99 0.66 -8.15 -24.07
C THR A 99 -0.62 -8.69 -23.46
N GLU A 100 -0.75 -8.53 -22.15
CA GLU A 100 -1.96 -8.88 -21.41
C GLU A 100 -2.57 -7.62 -20.80
N ILE A 101 -3.86 -7.43 -21.04
CA ILE A 101 -4.64 -6.31 -20.54
C ILE A 101 -5.89 -6.85 -19.86
N GLU A 102 -6.20 -6.38 -18.66
CA GLU A 102 -7.43 -6.75 -17.96
C GLU A 102 -8.10 -5.52 -17.37
N LEU A 103 -9.38 -5.33 -17.69
CA LEU A 103 -10.24 -4.39 -16.98
C LEU A 103 -10.97 -5.14 -15.87
N THR A 104 -10.62 -4.84 -14.62
CA THR A 104 -11.29 -5.46 -13.47
C THR A 104 -12.76 -5.08 -13.42
N GLY A 105 -13.56 -5.86 -12.68
CA GLY A 105 -14.97 -5.54 -12.49
C GLY A 105 -15.23 -4.21 -11.81
N GLN A 106 -14.21 -3.63 -11.18
CA GLN A 106 -14.27 -2.36 -10.46
C GLN A 106 -13.81 -1.16 -11.31
N GLY A 107 -13.47 -1.39 -12.57
CA GLY A 107 -13.02 -0.35 -13.49
C GLY A 107 -11.57 0.09 -13.25
N VAL A 108 -10.72 -0.82 -12.79
CA VAL A 108 -9.25 -0.63 -12.76
C VAL A 108 -8.65 -1.44 -13.89
N LEU A 109 -7.80 -0.82 -14.70
CA LEU A 109 -7.07 -1.51 -15.75
C LEU A 109 -5.75 -2.01 -15.19
N ARG A 110 -5.35 -3.24 -15.52
CA ARG A 110 -3.99 -3.72 -15.31
C ARG A 110 -3.41 -4.24 -16.62
N MET A 111 -2.12 -3.98 -16.83
CA MET A 111 -1.39 -4.36 -18.02
C MET A 111 -0.05 -4.99 -17.63
N ARG A 112 0.40 -5.97 -18.42
CA ARG A 112 1.78 -6.46 -18.38
C ARG A 112 2.24 -6.88 -19.76
N HIS A 113 3.55 -6.82 -19.97
CA HIS A 113 4.20 -7.34 -21.15
C HIS A 113 5.15 -8.47 -20.78
N GLU A 114 5.30 -9.43 -21.67
CA GLU A 114 6.36 -10.44 -21.62
C GLU A 114 7.14 -10.39 -22.94
N VAL A 115 8.46 -10.33 -22.84
CA VAL A 115 9.37 -10.42 -23.99
C VAL A 115 10.14 -11.72 -23.91
N VAL A 116 10.25 -12.44 -25.04
CA VAL A 116 11.00 -13.69 -25.17
C VAL A 116 12.09 -13.50 -26.21
N ASN A 117 13.32 -13.90 -25.89
CA ASN A 117 14.40 -13.92 -26.87
C ASN A 117 14.32 -15.19 -27.71
N THR A 118 14.07 -15.05 -29.02
CA THR A 118 13.97 -16.17 -29.96
C THR A 118 15.24 -16.39 -30.78
N ALA A 119 16.27 -15.55 -30.59
CA ALA A 119 17.57 -15.71 -31.24
C ALA A 119 18.57 -16.45 -30.34
N THR A 120 19.54 -17.11 -30.98
CA THR A 120 20.62 -17.84 -30.30
C THR A 120 21.57 -16.93 -29.51
N SER A 121 21.76 -15.68 -29.97
CA SER A 121 22.53 -14.66 -29.27
C SER A 121 21.75 -14.13 -28.05
N PRO A 122 22.41 -13.79 -26.92
CA PRO A 122 21.72 -13.22 -25.76
C PRO A 122 21.15 -11.83 -26.06
N TYR A 123 20.06 -11.48 -25.38
CA TYR A 123 19.47 -10.13 -25.39
C TYR A 123 19.57 -9.52 -23.99
N THR A 124 20.26 -8.39 -23.85
CA THR A 124 20.24 -7.59 -22.63
C THR A 124 19.03 -6.66 -22.67
N LEU A 125 18.13 -6.83 -21.70
CA LEU A 125 16.95 -5.99 -21.54
C LEU A 125 17.26 -4.84 -20.58
N ASP A 126 17.10 -3.60 -21.05
CA ASP A 126 17.29 -2.41 -20.22
C ASP A 126 15.95 -1.86 -19.70
N ARG A 127 14.85 -2.12 -20.42
CA ARG A 127 13.51 -1.62 -20.07
C ARG A 127 12.41 -2.38 -20.79
N LEU A 128 11.33 -2.67 -20.08
CA LEU A 128 10.02 -3.01 -20.64
C LEU A 128 8.93 -2.34 -19.78
N ALA A 129 8.18 -1.40 -20.36
CA ALA A 129 7.19 -0.58 -19.66
C ALA A 129 5.77 -0.82 -20.15
N CYS A 130 4.77 -0.53 -19.33
CA CYS A 130 3.38 -0.40 -19.77
C CYS A 130 3.01 1.09 -19.80
N LEU A 131 2.22 1.50 -20.79
CA LEU A 131 1.74 2.89 -20.90
C LEU A 131 0.27 2.97 -21.27
N MET A 132 -0.34 4.09 -20.92
CA MET A 132 -1.70 4.47 -21.30
C MET A 132 -1.75 5.95 -21.70
N PRO A 133 -2.50 6.33 -22.75
CA PRO A 133 -2.67 7.72 -23.13
C PRO A 133 -3.47 8.48 -22.05
N VAL A 134 -3.19 9.76 -21.92
CA VAL A 134 -3.91 10.69 -21.04
C VAL A 134 -4.44 11.85 -21.89
N PRO A 135 -5.68 12.29 -21.69
CA PRO A 135 -6.24 13.45 -22.39
C PRO A 135 -5.46 14.75 -22.16
N ALA A 136 -5.54 15.67 -23.13
CA ALA A 136 -4.78 16.93 -23.10
C ALA A 136 -5.23 17.90 -21.99
N GLU A 137 -6.49 17.79 -21.55
CA GLU A 137 -7.06 18.55 -20.43
C GLU A 137 -6.44 18.21 -19.06
N ALA A 138 -5.76 17.07 -18.93
CA ALA A 138 -4.96 16.77 -17.75
C ALA A 138 -3.75 17.72 -17.70
N ALA A 139 -3.75 18.68 -16.79
CA ALA A 139 -2.77 19.77 -16.77
C ALA A 139 -2.08 19.94 -15.41
N GLU A 140 -2.40 19.11 -14.43
CA GLU A 140 -1.74 19.03 -13.13
C GLU A 140 -1.25 17.61 -12.87
N VAL A 141 -0.11 17.50 -12.18
CA VAL A 141 0.46 16.24 -11.69
C VAL A 141 0.49 16.26 -10.16
N LEU A 142 0.11 15.13 -9.56
CA LEU A 142 0.25 14.82 -8.14
C LEU A 142 1.11 13.57 -8.00
N ASP A 143 2.15 13.70 -7.20
CA ASP A 143 2.93 12.56 -6.74
C ASP A 143 3.22 12.67 -5.25
N PHE A 144 4.14 11.84 -4.78
CA PHE A 144 4.49 11.72 -3.40
C PHE A 144 6.00 11.82 -3.20
N THR A 145 6.39 12.50 -2.13
CA THR A 145 7.70 12.37 -1.47
C THR A 145 7.49 11.68 -0.13
N GLY A 146 8.57 11.35 0.55
CA GLY A 146 8.47 10.70 1.85
C GLY A 146 9.83 10.33 2.42
N ARG A 147 9.80 9.97 3.69
CA ARG A 147 10.90 9.33 4.42
C ARG A 147 10.31 8.47 5.54
N TRP A 148 11.15 7.69 6.21
CA TRP A 148 10.77 6.98 7.43
C TRP A 148 10.06 7.92 8.41
N ALA A 149 8.93 7.46 8.94
CA ALA A 149 8.02 8.20 9.82
C ALA A 149 7.33 9.43 9.19
N ARG A 150 7.36 9.57 7.86
CA ARG A 150 6.70 10.64 7.09
C ARG A 150 6.43 10.19 5.66
N GLU A 151 5.74 9.07 5.52
CA GLU A 151 5.42 8.42 4.26
C GLU A 151 4.39 9.22 3.44
N ARG A 152 4.51 9.16 2.11
CA ARG A 152 3.54 9.65 1.12
C ARG A 152 3.03 11.08 1.36
N HIS A 153 3.95 12.01 1.46
CA HIS A 153 3.63 13.42 1.49
C HIS A 153 3.35 13.94 0.06
N PRO A 154 2.17 14.53 -0.21
CA PRO A 154 1.77 14.90 -1.57
C PRO A 154 2.62 16.08 -2.10
N GLN A 155 2.91 16.06 -3.40
CA GLN A 155 3.46 17.20 -4.13
C GLN A 155 2.64 17.42 -5.38
N ARG A 156 2.26 18.67 -5.64
CA ARG A 156 1.46 19.05 -6.80
C ARG A 156 2.20 20.05 -7.66
N ALA A 157 2.12 19.90 -8.97
CA ALA A 157 2.72 20.81 -9.93
C ALA A 157 1.89 20.87 -11.24
N PRO A 158 2.01 21.94 -12.03
CA PRO A 158 1.50 21.95 -13.40
C PRO A 158 2.25 20.93 -14.28
N LEU A 159 1.52 20.20 -15.13
CA LEU A 159 2.09 19.28 -16.11
C LEU A 159 2.59 20.04 -17.35
N ARG A 160 3.92 20.12 -17.50
CA ARG A 160 4.60 20.77 -18.62
C ARG A 160 4.96 19.76 -19.71
N ARG A 161 5.37 20.25 -20.89
CA ARG A 161 6.02 19.42 -21.91
C ARG A 161 7.33 18.86 -21.37
N GLY A 162 7.65 17.62 -21.71
CA GLY A 162 8.75 16.85 -21.16
C GLY A 162 8.28 15.71 -20.27
N VAL A 163 9.21 15.18 -19.47
CA VAL A 163 8.96 14.03 -18.60
C VAL A 163 8.98 14.44 -17.13
N TRP A 164 8.03 13.93 -16.37
CA TRP A 164 8.04 13.92 -14.92
C TRP A 164 8.12 12.47 -14.45
N SER A 165 9.20 12.12 -13.75
CA SER A 165 9.54 10.74 -13.40
C SER A 165 9.77 10.58 -11.91
N ARG A 166 9.20 9.53 -11.33
CA ARG A 166 9.48 9.04 -9.98
C ARG A 166 10.15 7.68 -10.09
N GLU A 167 11.43 7.66 -9.80
CA GLU A 167 12.26 6.45 -9.82
C GLU A 167 12.61 6.05 -8.38
N ASN A 168 12.51 4.76 -8.09
CA ASN A 168 13.02 4.15 -6.88
C ASN A 168 14.18 3.20 -7.22
N ARG A 169 15.30 3.33 -6.49
CA ARG A 169 16.53 2.53 -6.59
C ARG A 169 17.00 2.00 -5.23
N ARG A 170 16.06 1.62 -4.35
CA ARG A 170 16.31 1.22 -2.96
C ARG A 170 16.22 -0.30 -2.76
N GLY A 171 15.86 -1.05 -3.79
CA GLY A 171 15.53 -2.47 -3.73
C GLY A 171 14.31 -2.80 -2.87
N ARG A 172 13.49 -1.77 -2.60
CA ARG A 172 12.19 -1.86 -1.95
C ARG A 172 11.29 -0.72 -2.44
N THR A 173 9.99 -0.82 -2.24
CA THR A 173 9.00 0.18 -2.74
C THR A 173 9.28 1.62 -2.31
N GLY A 174 9.85 1.85 -1.13
CA GLY A 174 10.20 3.17 -0.62
C GLY A 174 9.04 3.91 0.07
N PHE A 175 9.39 4.84 0.94
CA PHE A 175 8.46 5.62 1.77
C PHE A 175 7.66 6.68 0.98
N ASP A 176 8.16 7.05 -0.19
CA ASP A 176 7.57 8.03 -1.11
C ASP A 176 6.67 7.39 -2.16
N ALA A 177 6.69 6.07 -2.34
CA ALA A 177 5.92 5.43 -3.39
C ALA A 177 4.41 5.47 -3.12
N GLY A 178 3.70 6.08 -4.06
CA GLY A 178 2.25 6.10 -4.21
C GLY A 178 1.88 6.18 -5.69
N PRO A 179 0.58 6.21 -6.05
CA PRO A 179 0.19 6.36 -7.43
C PRO A 179 0.66 7.72 -7.98
N LEU A 180 1.22 7.74 -9.19
CA LEU A 180 1.44 8.99 -9.93
C LEU A 180 0.11 9.38 -10.59
N VAL A 181 -0.42 10.54 -10.24
CA VAL A 181 -1.75 11.01 -10.69
C VAL A 181 -1.58 12.24 -11.56
N VAL A 182 -2.35 12.33 -12.64
CA VAL A 182 -2.53 13.54 -13.43
C VAL A 182 -4.01 13.87 -13.53
N GLY A 183 -4.36 15.14 -13.62
CA GLY A 183 -5.77 15.53 -13.64
C GLY A 183 -6.01 16.94 -14.16
N THR A 184 -7.29 17.27 -14.27
CA THR A 184 -7.77 18.60 -14.66
C THR A 184 -7.35 19.67 -13.65
N PRO A 185 -7.11 20.93 -14.06
CA PRO A 185 -6.73 22.00 -13.13
C PRO A 185 -7.62 22.07 -11.88
N GLY A 186 -7.01 22.12 -10.70
CA GLY A 186 -7.70 22.23 -9.42
C GLY A 186 -8.43 20.96 -8.96
N PHE A 187 -8.12 19.77 -9.51
CA PHE A 187 -8.76 18.53 -9.04
C PHE A 187 -8.57 18.32 -7.54
N GLY A 188 -9.64 17.92 -6.84
CA GLY A 188 -9.67 17.73 -5.40
C GLY A 188 -9.86 16.26 -5.02
N PHE A 189 -10.23 16.01 -3.76
CA PHE A 189 -10.67 14.68 -3.35
C PHE A 189 -11.97 14.27 -4.04
N ARG A 190 -12.87 15.21 -4.33
CA ARG A 190 -14.21 14.91 -4.87
C ARG A 190 -14.59 15.73 -6.09
N THR A 191 -13.61 16.34 -6.76
CA THR A 191 -13.80 17.22 -7.92
C THR A 191 -12.69 16.99 -8.94
N GLY A 192 -13.01 17.21 -10.22
CA GLY A 192 -12.07 17.09 -11.33
C GLY A 192 -11.88 15.65 -11.82
N GLU A 193 -11.35 15.54 -13.03
CA GLU A 193 -11.02 14.27 -13.65
C GLU A 193 -9.55 13.94 -13.38
N VAL A 194 -9.27 12.66 -13.08
CA VAL A 194 -7.94 12.18 -12.73
C VAL A 194 -7.65 10.83 -13.38
N TRP A 195 -6.40 10.63 -13.79
CA TRP A 195 -5.81 9.38 -14.28
C TRP A 195 -4.58 9.06 -13.45
N ALA A 196 -4.37 7.79 -13.14
CA ALA A 196 -3.28 7.37 -12.27
C ALA A 196 -2.58 6.12 -12.80
N VAL A 197 -1.30 5.99 -12.48
CA VAL A 197 -0.51 4.77 -12.69
C VAL A 197 0.13 4.32 -11.38
N HIS A 198 0.15 3.01 -11.15
CA HIS A 198 0.86 2.36 -10.05
C HIS A 198 1.55 1.08 -10.52
N VAL A 199 2.87 0.98 -10.38
CA VAL A 199 3.63 -0.25 -10.63
C VAL A 199 3.50 -1.17 -9.41
N ALA A 200 2.93 -2.37 -9.58
CA ALA A 200 2.79 -3.36 -8.51
C ALA A 200 4.09 -4.17 -8.34
N TRP A 201 5.16 -3.48 -7.96
CA TRP A 201 6.48 -4.04 -7.77
C TRP A 201 7.10 -3.53 -6.47
N SER A 202 7.58 -4.46 -5.66
CA SER A 202 8.20 -4.16 -4.38
C SER A 202 9.71 -3.97 -4.47
N GLY A 203 10.30 -3.95 -5.67
CA GLY A 203 11.71 -3.62 -5.90
C GLY A 203 11.89 -2.25 -6.56
N ASP A 204 12.98 -2.12 -7.32
CA ASP A 204 13.28 -0.90 -8.07
C ASP A 204 12.25 -0.68 -9.19
N HIS A 205 11.67 0.51 -9.26
CA HIS A 205 10.58 0.79 -10.21
C HIS A 205 10.53 2.26 -10.60
N VAL A 206 9.74 2.54 -11.64
CA VAL A 206 9.51 3.89 -12.13
C VAL A 206 8.06 4.12 -12.52
N HIS A 207 7.51 5.25 -12.10
CA HIS A 207 6.29 5.85 -12.64
C HIS A 207 6.68 7.13 -13.37
N HIS A 208 6.09 7.39 -14.52
CA HIS A 208 6.29 8.66 -15.21
C HIS A 208 5.05 9.10 -15.98
N VAL A 209 4.95 10.42 -16.13
CA VAL A 209 4.12 11.05 -17.14
C VAL A 209 5.04 11.76 -18.12
N GLU A 210 4.75 11.61 -19.41
CA GLU A 210 5.47 12.30 -20.47
C GLU A 210 4.48 13.02 -21.37
N ARG A 211 4.74 14.30 -21.65
CA ARG A 211 3.99 15.12 -22.59
C ARG A 211 4.90 15.54 -23.73
N LEU A 212 4.66 14.96 -24.89
CA LEU A 212 5.47 15.14 -26.09
C LEU A 212 5.10 16.41 -26.86
N PRO A 213 6.05 17.00 -27.61
CA PRO A 213 5.74 18.14 -28.46
C PRO A 213 4.78 17.82 -29.61
N GLU A 214 4.72 16.56 -30.04
CA GLU A 214 3.81 16.00 -31.05
C GLU A 214 2.33 16.00 -30.60
N GLY A 215 2.07 16.12 -29.30
CA GLY A 215 0.73 16.24 -28.72
C GLY A 215 0.35 15.09 -27.78
N ASP A 216 1.05 13.96 -27.85
CA ASP A 216 0.78 12.80 -27.00
C ASP A 216 1.12 13.10 -25.53
N THR A 217 0.25 12.67 -24.63
CA THR A 217 0.53 12.61 -23.20
C THR A 217 0.30 11.18 -22.73
N VAL A 218 1.25 10.58 -22.04
CA VAL A 218 1.15 9.21 -21.54
C VAL A 218 1.48 9.12 -20.07
N LEU A 219 0.77 8.26 -19.34
CA LEU A 219 1.20 7.72 -18.06
C LEU A 219 1.81 6.35 -18.29
N ALA A 220 2.91 6.05 -17.61
CA ALA A 220 3.60 4.80 -17.83
C ALA A 220 4.39 4.33 -16.60
N GLY A 221 4.57 3.03 -16.50
CA GLY A 221 5.22 2.37 -15.37
C GLY A 221 6.05 1.16 -15.79
N ALA A 222 7.14 0.89 -15.06
CA ALA A 222 8.00 -0.26 -15.27
C ALA A 222 8.75 -0.63 -13.99
N GLU A 223 9.24 -1.87 -13.92
CA GLU A 223 10.42 -2.17 -13.12
C GLU A 223 11.62 -1.37 -13.64
N LEU A 224 12.52 -0.96 -12.74
CA LEU A 224 13.70 -0.19 -13.07
C LEU A 224 14.94 -1.08 -12.97
N LEU A 225 15.24 -1.76 -14.07
CA LEU A 225 16.36 -2.70 -14.15
C LEU A 225 17.71 -1.98 -14.07
N ALA A 226 18.65 -2.59 -13.36
CA ALA A 226 20.04 -2.21 -13.41
C ALA A 226 20.69 -2.69 -14.73
N PRO A 227 21.76 -2.02 -15.20
CA PRO A 227 22.44 -2.41 -16.43
C PRO A 227 22.91 -3.86 -16.38
N GLY A 228 22.48 -4.67 -17.35
CA GLY A 228 22.87 -6.08 -17.44
C GLY A 228 22.22 -7.01 -16.42
N GLU A 229 21.26 -6.54 -15.62
CA GLU A 229 20.53 -7.36 -14.63
C GLU A 229 19.70 -8.45 -15.32
N VAL A 230 19.06 -8.13 -16.44
CA VAL A 230 18.26 -9.09 -17.21
C VAL A 230 18.94 -9.37 -18.54
N ARG A 231 19.52 -10.57 -18.67
CA ARG A 231 20.13 -11.10 -19.91
C ARG A 231 19.42 -12.38 -20.31
N LEU A 232 18.65 -12.31 -21.39
CA LEU A 232 17.83 -13.40 -21.89
C LEU A 232 18.64 -14.25 -22.88
N GLY A 233 18.92 -15.51 -22.54
CA GLY A 233 19.39 -16.52 -23.50
C GLY A 233 18.29 -16.90 -24.50
N GLU A 234 18.58 -17.81 -25.43
CA GLU A 234 17.56 -18.35 -26.35
C GLU A 234 16.42 -19.01 -25.55
N GLY A 235 15.18 -18.62 -25.84
CA GLY A 235 13.98 -19.04 -25.12
C GLY A 235 13.80 -18.38 -23.74
N GLY A 236 14.78 -17.60 -23.27
CA GLY A 236 14.65 -16.84 -22.02
C GLY A 236 13.63 -15.72 -22.16
N SER A 237 12.84 -15.50 -21.10
CA SER A 237 11.82 -14.45 -21.07
C SER A 237 11.94 -13.56 -19.85
N TYR A 238 11.40 -12.36 -19.99
CA TYR A 238 11.16 -11.43 -18.89
C TYR A 238 9.73 -10.93 -18.99
N ARG A 239 9.05 -10.87 -17.85
CA ARG A 239 7.68 -10.36 -17.74
C ARG A 239 7.63 -9.20 -16.76
N THR A 240 7.03 -8.10 -17.17
CA THR A 240 6.84 -6.96 -16.28
C THR A 240 5.97 -7.34 -15.08
N PRO A 241 6.12 -6.64 -13.94
CA PRO A 241 5.07 -6.62 -12.93
C PRO A 241 3.74 -6.15 -13.54
N TRP A 242 2.63 -6.40 -12.85
CA TRP A 242 1.38 -5.74 -13.20
C TRP A 242 1.52 -4.22 -13.02
N VAL A 243 1.18 -3.47 -14.05
CA VAL A 243 1.06 -2.01 -13.99
C VAL A 243 -0.41 -1.66 -13.99
N TYR A 244 -0.85 -0.98 -12.94
CA TYR A 244 -2.24 -0.61 -12.72
C TYR A 244 -2.48 0.81 -13.21
N PHE A 245 -3.56 0.98 -13.97
CA PHE A 245 -4.05 2.25 -14.44
C PHE A 245 -5.49 2.45 -13.98
N ALA A 246 -5.77 3.59 -13.35
CA ALA A 246 -7.11 3.89 -12.85
C ALA A 246 -7.50 5.33 -13.19
N THR A 247 -8.80 5.56 -13.35
CA THR A 247 -9.37 6.85 -13.75
C THR A 247 -10.60 7.17 -12.91
N SER A 248 -10.88 8.46 -12.71
CA SER A 248 -12.04 8.94 -11.99
C SER A 248 -12.46 10.31 -12.52
N ASP A 249 -13.77 10.49 -12.73
CA ASP A 249 -14.44 11.75 -13.08
C ASP A 249 -14.92 12.52 -11.84
N THR A 250 -14.67 11.97 -10.65
CA THR A 250 -15.16 12.47 -9.36
C THR A 250 -14.01 12.68 -8.36
N GLY A 251 -12.83 13.03 -8.86
CA GLY A 251 -11.64 13.30 -8.07
C GLY A 251 -10.97 12.06 -7.47
N LEU A 252 -10.07 12.28 -6.50
CA LEU A 252 -9.22 11.25 -5.90
C LEU A 252 -9.98 10.20 -5.07
N ASP A 253 -11.13 10.53 -4.49
CA ASP A 253 -11.98 9.58 -3.78
C ASP A 253 -12.60 8.57 -4.74
N GLY A 254 -13.03 9.00 -5.93
CA GLY A 254 -13.52 8.10 -6.96
C GLY A 254 -12.43 7.12 -7.45
N LEU A 255 -11.17 7.59 -7.52
CA LEU A 255 -10.01 6.75 -7.80
C LEU A 255 -9.80 5.71 -6.68
N SER A 256 -9.78 6.17 -5.43
CA SER A 256 -9.58 5.32 -4.25
C SER A 256 -10.68 4.27 -4.13
N ARG A 257 -11.94 4.65 -4.35
CA ARG A 257 -13.10 3.74 -4.34
C ARG A 257 -12.90 2.55 -5.28
N ARG A 258 -12.41 2.79 -6.49
CA ARG A 258 -12.14 1.71 -7.48
C ARG A 258 -11.01 0.80 -7.04
N LEU A 259 -9.88 1.38 -6.59
CA LEU A 259 -8.73 0.61 -6.11
C LEU A 259 -9.07 -0.21 -4.87
N HIS A 260 -9.80 0.37 -3.93
CA HIS A 260 -10.27 -0.30 -2.70
C HIS A 260 -11.24 -1.43 -3.03
N ALA A 261 -12.22 -1.19 -3.90
CA ALA A 261 -13.15 -2.23 -4.34
C ALA A 261 -12.44 -3.38 -5.05
N MET A 262 -11.42 -3.08 -5.87
CA MET A 262 -10.59 -4.09 -6.53
C MET A 262 -9.83 -4.93 -5.51
N LEU A 263 -9.20 -4.30 -4.51
CA LEU A 263 -8.48 -5.00 -3.43
C LEU A 263 -9.41 -5.86 -2.58
N ARG A 264 -10.67 -5.44 -2.36
CA ARG A 264 -11.71 -6.22 -1.66
C ARG A 264 -12.23 -7.39 -2.49
N ALA A 265 -12.16 -7.31 -3.82
CA ALA A 265 -12.62 -8.35 -4.73
C ALA A 265 -11.57 -9.45 -5.01
N ARG A 266 -10.33 -9.31 -4.52
CA ARG A 266 -9.28 -10.32 -4.72
C ARG A 266 -9.64 -11.60 -3.95
N GLY A 267 -9.28 -12.76 -4.50
CA GLY A 267 -9.58 -14.06 -3.85
C GLY A 267 -8.95 -14.23 -2.46
N GLY A 268 -7.78 -13.63 -2.24
CA GLY A 268 -7.10 -13.57 -0.94
C GLY A 268 -7.48 -12.35 -0.09
N HIS A 269 -8.62 -11.70 -0.32
CA HIS A 269 -9.10 -10.67 0.59
C HIS A 269 -9.52 -11.33 1.91
N PRO A 270 -9.10 -10.81 3.08
CA PRO A 270 -9.46 -11.45 4.32
C PRO A 270 -10.97 -11.41 4.60
N GLY A 271 -11.59 -12.57 4.82
CA GLY A 271 -13.05 -12.69 5.00
C GLY A 271 -13.54 -12.52 6.45
N SER A 272 -12.65 -12.65 7.44
CA SER A 272 -12.99 -12.44 8.85
C SER A 272 -12.82 -10.97 9.26
N PRO A 273 -13.55 -10.50 10.28
CA PRO A 273 -13.30 -9.18 10.83
C PRO A 273 -11.84 -9.04 11.28
N ARG A 274 -11.23 -7.89 10.95
CA ARG A 274 -9.83 -7.64 11.27
C ARG A 274 -9.64 -7.52 12.79
N PRO A 275 -8.75 -8.31 13.42
CA PRO A 275 -8.63 -8.35 14.88
C PRO A 275 -7.90 -7.13 15.43
N VAL A 276 -8.38 -6.59 16.55
CA VAL A 276 -7.64 -5.56 17.31
C VAL A 276 -6.36 -6.17 17.85
N THR A 277 -5.22 -5.65 17.38
CA THR A 277 -3.89 -6.23 17.67
C THR A 277 -3.23 -5.55 18.86
N MET A 278 -2.71 -6.30 19.82
CA MET A 278 -1.69 -5.85 20.78
C MET A 278 -0.32 -6.26 20.22
N ASN A 279 0.53 -5.29 19.92
CA ASN A 279 1.92 -5.53 19.53
C ASN A 279 2.86 -5.14 20.68
N THR A 280 3.89 -5.94 20.93
CA THR A 280 4.77 -5.78 22.10
C THR A 280 5.93 -4.81 21.89
N TRP A 281 6.18 -4.31 20.67
CA TRP A 281 7.40 -3.56 20.32
C TRP A 281 7.62 -2.34 21.20
N GLU A 282 6.81 -1.28 21.11
CA GLU A 282 6.98 -0.10 21.98
C GLU A 282 6.63 -0.37 23.46
N ALA A 283 6.07 -1.54 23.80
CA ALA A 283 5.80 -1.92 25.18
C ALA A 283 7.07 -2.38 25.91
N VAL A 284 7.89 -3.22 25.26
CA VAL A 284 9.06 -3.84 25.91
C VAL A 284 10.37 -3.70 25.15
N TYR A 285 10.34 -3.32 23.87
CA TYR A 285 11.48 -3.37 22.96
C TYR A 285 12.21 -4.72 23.07
N PHE A 286 13.49 -4.72 23.41
CA PHE A 286 14.27 -5.94 23.59
C PHE A 286 14.28 -6.48 25.04
N ASP A 287 13.60 -5.84 25.99
CA ASP A 287 13.47 -6.31 27.39
C ASP A 287 12.39 -7.39 27.51
N HIS A 288 12.58 -8.49 26.78
CA HIS A 288 11.69 -9.66 26.81
C HIS A 288 11.88 -10.42 28.12
N ARG A 289 10.79 -10.54 28.89
CA ARG A 289 10.70 -11.35 30.09
C ARG A 289 9.34 -12.03 30.10
N GLU A 290 9.31 -13.33 30.41
CA GLU A 290 8.10 -14.15 30.32
C GLU A 290 6.98 -13.58 31.22
N ASP A 291 7.29 -13.23 32.48
CA ASP A 291 6.34 -12.64 33.43
C ASP A 291 5.72 -11.34 32.91
N ARG A 292 6.53 -10.47 32.32
CA ARG A 292 6.10 -9.19 31.75
C ARG A 292 5.17 -9.37 30.57
N LEU A 293 5.49 -10.31 29.68
CA LEU A 293 4.68 -10.58 28.48
C LEU A 293 3.38 -11.31 28.80
N LEU A 294 3.37 -12.20 29.81
CA LEU A 294 2.14 -12.78 30.34
C LEU A 294 1.22 -11.70 30.95
N ALA A 295 1.77 -10.78 31.74
CA ALA A 295 1.00 -9.67 32.30
C ALA A 295 0.45 -8.72 31.23
N LEU A 296 1.23 -8.45 30.17
CA LEU A 296 0.76 -7.66 29.03
C LEU A 296 -0.35 -8.38 28.26
N ALA A 297 -0.28 -9.70 28.08
CA ALA A 297 -1.35 -10.49 27.47
C ALA A 297 -2.65 -10.44 28.30
N ASP A 298 -2.55 -10.47 29.63
CA ASP A 298 -3.70 -10.31 30.53
C ASP A 298 -4.33 -8.92 30.39
N ALA A 299 -3.51 -7.85 30.39
CA ALA A 299 -4.00 -6.50 30.19
C ALA A 299 -4.61 -6.29 28.79
N ALA A 300 -4.04 -6.93 27.76
CA ALA A 300 -4.58 -6.90 26.41
C ALA A 300 -5.97 -7.55 26.34
N ALA A 301 -6.16 -8.67 27.03
CA ALA A 301 -7.46 -9.32 27.16
C ALA A 301 -8.47 -8.45 27.93
N GLU A 302 -8.06 -7.79 29.01
CA GLU A 302 -8.91 -6.87 29.81
C GLU A 302 -9.51 -5.75 28.95
N VAL A 303 -8.71 -5.17 28.04
CA VAL A 303 -9.19 -4.10 27.14
C VAL A 303 -9.86 -4.63 25.87
N GLY A 304 -9.92 -5.96 25.70
CA GLY A 304 -10.64 -6.62 24.61
C GLY A 304 -9.84 -6.76 23.30
N ALA A 305 -8.51 -6.78 23.33
CA ALA A 305 -7.71 -7.14 22.17
C ALA A 305 -8.06 -8.55 21.66
N GLU A 306 -7.86 -8.80 20.37
CA GLU A 306 -8.22 -10.05 19.68
C GLU A 306 -6.99 -10.80 19.15
N ARG A 307 -5.82 -10.15 19.13
CA ARG A 307 -4.54 -10.72 18.69
C ARG A 307 -3.42 -10.18 19.57
N PHE A 308 -2.47 -11.02 19.94
CA PHE A 308 -1.25 -10.68 20.65
C PHE A 308 -0.04 -11.03 19.77
N VAL A 309 0.80 -10.05 19.46
CA VAL A 309 1.95 -10.19 18.56
C VAL A 309 3.24 -9.93 19.33
N VAL A 310 4.09 -10.95 19.39
CA VAL A 310 5.45 -10.83 19.92
C VAL A 310 6.34 -10.26 18.82
N ASP A 311 6.81 -9.04 19.04
CA ASP A 311 7.67 -8.31 18.10
C ASP A 311 9.17 -8.67 18.27
N ASP A 312 10.07 -7.91 17.64
CA ASP A 312 11.52 -8.17 17.61
C ASP A 312 12.10 -8.42 19.02
N GLY A 313 13.05 -9.36 19.12
CA GLY A 313 13.70 -9.76 20.38
C GLY A 313 13.25 -11.10 20.98
N TRP A 314 12.51 -11.97 20.28
CA TRP A 314 12.16 -13.31 20.80
C TRP A 314 13.19 -14.40 20.46
N PHE A 315 14.05 -14.16 19.47
CA PHE A 315 15.00 -15.14 18.92
C PHE A 315 16.42 -14.97 19.46
N ARG A 316 17.25 -16.01 19.25
CA ARG A 316 18.60 -16.12 19.80
C ARG A 316 19.44 -14.87 19.58
N HIS A 317 20.15 -14.47 20.63
CA HIS A 317 21.13 -13.37 20.65
C HIS A 317 20.53 -11.96 20.47
N ARG A 318 19.21 -11.83 20.25
CA ARG A 318 18.55 -10.56 19.89
C ARG A 318 18.20 -9.67 21.09
N ARG A 319 19.21 -9.17 21.80
CA ARG A 319 19.02 -8.23 22.93
C ARG A 319 19.09 -6.75 22.54
N ASP A 320 19.51 -6.47 21.32
CA ASP A 320 19.51 -5.16 20.66
C ASP A 320 19.45 -5.35 19.14
N ASP A 321 19.59 -4.28 18.37
CA ASP A 321 19.57 -4.37 16.91
C ASP A 321 20.93 -4.73 16.27
N HIS A 322 21.98 -5.00 17.07
CA HIS A 322 23.33 -5.31 16.60
C HIS A 322 23.60 -6.79 16.34
N ALA A 323 22.78 -7.71 16.87
CA ALA A 323 23.01 -9.16 16.80
C ALA A 323 21.74 -9.98 16.54
N GLY A 324 21.95 -11.23 16.13
CA GLY A 324 20.93 -12.29 16.08
C GLY A 324 20.10 -12.38 14.79
N LEU A 325 19.97 -11.32 13.98
CA LEU A 325 19.21 -11.43 12.72
C LEU A 325 19.81 -12.52 11.84
N GLY A 326 18.94 -13.39 11.32
CA GLY A 326 19.31 -14.60 10.60
C GLY A 326 19.16 -15.88 11.44
N ASP A 327 19.29 -15.80 12.77
CA ASP A 327 19.24 -16.96 13.68
C ASP A 327 17.81 -17.18 14.21
N TRP A 328 16.90 -17.61 13.33
CA TRP A 328 15.47 -17.80 13.62
C TRP A 328 15.17 -19.03 14.50
N TYR A 329 15.64 -18.99 15.74
CA TYR A 329 15.41 -19.96 16.81
C TYR A 329 14.98 -19.19 18.06
N VAL A 330 14.04 -19.73 18.84
CA VAL A 330 13.66 -19.11 20.10
C VAL A 330 14.88 -19.05 21.01
N ASP A 331 15.10 -17.91 21.68
CA ASP A 331 16.24 -17.75 22.59
C ASP A 331 15.99 -18.53 23.89
N GLU A 332 16.66 -19.67 24.05
CA GLU A 332 16.47 -20.55 25.21
C GLU A 332 16.98 -19.93 26.53
N THR A 333 17.79 -18.86 26.46
CA THR A 333 18.25 -18.16 27.66
C THR A 333 17.18 -17.22 28.23
N VAL A 334 16.26 -16.76 27.38
CA VAL A 334 15.10 -15.93 27.73
C VAL A 334 13.85 -16.80 27.91
N TRP A 335 13.71 -17.84 27.08
CA TRP A 335 12.56 -18.72 26.96
C TRP A 335 13.00 -20.18 27.14
N PRO A 336 13.35 -20.63 28.35
CA PRO A 336 13.92 -21.95 28.59
C PRO A 336 13.02 -23.10 28.14
N ASP A 337 11.70 -22.90 28.18
CA ASP A 337 10.67 -23.85 27.73
C ASP A 337 10.00 -23.41 26.40
N GLY A 338 10.66 -22.55 25.62
CA GLY A 338 10.11 -21.96 24.40
C GLY A 338 8.98 -20.97 24.66
N LEU A 339 8.22 -20.59 23.61
CA LEU A 339 7.11 -19.63 23.72
C LEU A 339 5.80 -20.28 24.21
N HIS A 340 5.80 -21.57 24.58
CA HIS A 340 4.58 -22.35 24.79
C HIS A 340 3.67 -21.81 25.90
N ALA A 341 4.23 -21.31 27.01
CA ALA A 341 3.43 -20.78 28.11
C ALA A 341 2.71 -19.49 27.70
N LEU A 342 3.40 -18.58 27.01
CA LEU A 342 2.82 -17.35 26.47
C LEU A 342 1.73 -17.66 25.43
N VAL A 343 2.02 -18.56 24.49
CA VAL A 343 1.03 -18.99 23.48
C VAL A 343 -0.21 -19.55 24.16
N ARG A 344 -0.05 -20.47 25.13
CA ARG A 344 -1.18 -21.03 25.88
C ARG A 344 -2.00 -19.93 26.56
N ARG A 345 -1.34 -18.98 27.22
CA ARG A 345 -2.02 -17.87 27.91
C ARG A 345 -2.81 -16.99 26.94
N VAL A 346 -2.24 -16.64 25.79
CA VAL A 346 -2.91 -15.88 24.72
C VAL A 346 -4.16 -16.64 24.23
N ARG A 347 -4.04 -17.96 24.03
CA ARG A 347 -5.16 -18.82 23.59
C ARG A 347 -6.25 -18.98 24.66
N GLU A 348 -5.89 -19.08 25.94
CA GLU A 348 -6.85 -19.13 27.06
C GLU A 348 -7.75 -17.88 27.10
N HIS A 349 -7.22 -16.73 26.69
CA HIS A 349 -7.99 -15.49 26.52
C HIS A 349 -8.78 -15.39 25.22
N GLY A 350 -8.73 -16.41 24.36
CA GLY A 350 -9.39 -16.42 23.05
C GLY A 350 -8.73 -15.51 22.02
N MET A 351 -7.50 -15.05 22.26
CA MET A 351 -6.76 -14.21 21.32
C MET A 351 -5.98 -15.04 20.29
N GLN A 352 -5.73 -14.44 19.14
CA GLN A 352 -4.78 -14.94 18.15
C GLN A 352 -3.34 -14.71 18.61
N PHE A 353 -2.42 -15.60 18.23
CA PHE A 353 -0.99 -15.44 18.48
C PHE A 353 -0.27 -15.08 17.19
N GLY A 354 0.56 -14.05 17.25
CA GLY A 354 1.39 -13.61 16.13
C GLY A 354 2.86 -13.44 16.50
N LEU A 355 3.72 -13.49 15.49
CA LEU A 355 5.17 -13.41 15.64
C LEU A 355 5.80 -12.51 14.57
N TRP A 356 6.79 -11.72 14.95
CA TRP A 356 7.56 -10.89 14.04
C TRP A 356 8.74 -11.64 13.44
N PHE A 357 9.04 -11.35 12.16
CA PHE A 357 10.24 -11.80 11.47
C PHE A 357 10.79 -10.68 10.58
N GLU A 358 12.10 -10.68 10.34
CA GLU A 358 12.76 -9.89 9.30
C GLU A 358 13.62 -10.80 8.39
N PRO A 359 13.00 -11.70 7.61
CA PRO A 359 13.68 -12.86 7.01
C PRO A 359 14.79 -12.51 6.04
N GLU A 360 14.71 -11.31 5.45
CA GLU A 360 15.60 -10.85 4.40
C GLU A 360 16.94 -10.32 4.92
N MET A 361 17.13 -10.25 6.24
CA MET A 361 18.27 -9.60 6.88
C MET A 361 19.07 -10.54 7.77
N SER A 362 20.34 -10.19 7.96
CA SER A 362 21.23 -10.83 8.91
C SER A 362 22.17 -9.82 9.59
N ASN A 363 22.52 -10.06 10.85
CA ASN A 363 23.56 -9.29 11.52
C ASN A 363 24.94 -9.91 11.22
N PRO A 364 26.01 -9.11 11.08
CA PRO A 364 27.38 -9.63 11.06
C PRO A 364 27.68 -10.52 12.27
N ASP A 365 27.12 -10.18 13.44
CA ASP A 365 27.16 -10.99 14.64
C ASP A 365 25.92 -11.93 14.70
N SER A 366 25.94 -12.96 13.87
CA SER A 366 24.98 -14.07 13.87
C SER A 366 25.70 -15.39 13.60
N ASP A 367 25.16 -16.50 14.08
CA ASP A 367 25.67 -17.83 13.78
C ASP A 367 25.54 -18.12 12.27
N LEU A 368 24.45 -17.67 11.65
CA LEU A 368 24.21 -17.76 10.21
C LEU A 368 25.35 -17.14 9.39
N VAL A 369 25.70 -15.87 9.65
CA VAL A 369 26.73 -15.17 8.86
C VAL A 369 28.14 -15.70 9.16
N ARG A 370 28.40 -16.17 10.39
CA ARG A 370 29.66 -16.86 10.70
C ARG A 370 29.82 -18.15 9.90
N ALA A 371 28.76 -18.93 9.76
CA ALA A 371 28.78 -20.19 9.02
C ALA A 371 28.73 -20.00 7.49
N HIS A 372 27.99 -18.99 7.04
CA HIS A 372 27.66 -18.75 5.64
C HIS A 372 27.82 -17.27 5.27
N PRO A 373 29.06 -16.71 5.32
CA PRO A 373 29.28 -15.31 4.95
C PRO A 373 28.98 -15.04 3.47
N ASP A 374 28.99 -16.08 2.64
CA ASP A 374 28.66 -16.02 1.22
C ASP A 374 27.15 -15.83 0.96
N TRP A 375 26.28 -16.08 1.94
CA TRP A 375 24.82 -15.94 1.79
C TRP A 375 24.32 -14.48 1.74
N LEU A 376 25.21 -13.50 1.86
CA LEU A 376 24.86 -12.08 1.78
C LEU A 376 24.64 -11.65 0.32
N LEU A 377 23.64 -10.79 0.09
CA LEU A 377 23.35 -10.16 -1.20
C LEU A 377 24.35 -9.03 -1.46
N ALA A 378 25.58 -9.39 -1.76
CA ALA A 378 26.69 -8.47 -1.98
C ALA A 378 27.83 -9.17 -2.74
N ASP A 379 28.76 -8.36 -3.25
CA ASP A 379 30.04 -8.89 -3.72
C ASP A 379 30.82 -9.46 -2.52
N PRO A 380 31.24 -10.75 -2.55
CA PRO A 380 31.99 -11.37 -1.45
C PRO A 380 33.29 -10.64 -1.09
N GLY A 381 33.93 -9.97 -2.06
CA GLY A 381 35.12 -9.17 -1.85
C GLY A 381 34.85 -7.76 -1.32
N ARG A 382 33.59 -7.32 -1.30
CA ARG A 382 33.21 -5.94 -0.97
C ARG A 382 31.80 -5.85 -0.41
N LEU A 383 31.69 -6.03 0.91
CA LEU A 383 30.43 -5.78 1.61
C LEU A 383 30.11 -4.27 1.68
N PRO A 384 28.84 -3.87 1.46
CA PRO A 384 28.40 -2.50 1.69
C PRO A 384 28.51 -2.15 3.18
N ARG A 385 28.49 -0.86 3.54
CA ARG A 385 28.40 -0.48 4.95
C ARG A 385 27.10 -1.03 5.57
N PRO A 386 27.14 -1.57 6.81
CA PRO A 386 25.92 -1.96 7.50
C PRO A 386 25.05 -0.73 7.74
N ARG A 387 23.73 -0.91 7.63
CA ARG A 387 22.72 0.06 8.06
C ARG A 387 21.86 -0.63 9.08
N ARG A 388 21.55 0.05 10.20
CA ARG A 388 20.93 -0.58 11.38
C ARG A 388 21.65 -1.89 11.76
N HIS A 389 22.99 -1.85 11.70
CA HIS A 389 23.87 -2.96 12.07
C HIS A 389 23.64 -4.30 11.36
N GLN A 390 22.93 -4.32 10.22
CA GLN A 390 22.58 -5.55 9.48
C GLN A 390 22.97 -5.48 8.00
N HIS A 391 22.98 -6.62 7.31
CA HIS A 391 23.10 -6.82 5.86
C HIS A 391 21.89 -7.58 5.31
N THR A 392 21.76 -7.62 3.99
CA THR A 392 20.69 -8.36 3.31
C THR A 392 21.19 -9.76 2.95
N LEU A 393 20.35 -10.77 3.18
CA LEU A 393 20.54 -12.13 2.68
C LEU A 393 20.13 -12.23 1.21
N ASP A 394 20.87 -13.00 0.42
CA ASP A 394 20.55 -13.28 -0.98
C ASP A 394 19.50 -14.39 -1.07
N LEU A 395 18.22 -14.00 -1.13
CA LEU A 395 17.10 -14.94 -1.21
C LEU A 395 17.00 -15.61 -2.59
N ALA A 396 17.69 -15.10 -3.61
CA ALA A 396 17.74 -15.76 -4.91
C ALA A 396 18.58 -17.05 -4.85
N ARG A 397 19.47 -17.19 -3.85
CA ARG A 397 20.19 -18.44 -3.58
C ARG A 397 19.26 -19.53 -3.03
N PRO A 398 19.24 -20.73 -3.64
CA PRO A 398 18.36 -21.82 -3.20
C PRO A 398 18.54 -22.22 -1.73
N GLU A 399 19.76 -22.16 -1.20
CA GLU A 399 20.07 -22.56 0.18
C GLU A 399 19.49 -21.58 1.20
N VAL A 400 19.63 -20.27 0.96
CA VAL A 400 19.06 -19.21 1.78
C VAL A 400 17.54 -19.31 1.76
N TYR A 401 16.96 -19.45 0.57
CA TYR A 401 15.52 -19.60 0.39
C TYR A 401 14.97 -20.80 1.16
N ALA A 402 15.62 -21.97 1.03
CA ALA A 402 15.20 -23.19 1.70
C ALA A 402 15.32 -23.09 3.23
N TYR A 403 16.39 -22.48 3.73
CA TYR A 403 16.59 -22.22 5.15
C TYR A 403 15.45 -21.36 5.72
N LEU A 404 15.15 -20.21 5.10
CA LEU A 404 14.11 -19.31 5.60
C LEU A 404 12.72 -19.96 5.56
N LEU A 405 12.39 -20.65 4.47
CA LEU A 405 11.12 -21.34 4.33
C LEU A 405 10.95 -22.46 5.36
N GLU A 406 12.01 -23.20 5.68
CA GLU A 406 12.00 -24.22 6.73
C GLU A 406 11.86 -23.59 8.12
N ARG A 407 12.73 -22.63 8.49
CA ARG A 407 12.73 -22.03 9.83
C ARG A 407 11.42 -21.33 10.17
N ILE A 408 10.91 -20.50 9.26
CA ILE A 408 9.64 -19.80 9.47
C ILE A 408 8.51 -20.83 9.55
N GLY A 409 8.48 -21.81 8.63
CA GLY A 409 7.46 -22.84 8.61
C GLY A 409 7.45 -23.72 9.88
N ALA A 410 8.62 -24.07 10.41
CA ALA A 410 8.74 -24.83 11.65
C ALA A 410 8.12 -24.08 12.83
N LEU A 411 8.44 -22.78 12.99
CA LEU A 411 7.90 -21.95 14.08
C LEU A 411 6.40 -21.70 13.93
N VAL A 412 5.92 -21.48 12.69
CA VAL A 412 4.48 -21.35 12.42
C VAL A 412 3.74 -22.64 12.81
N GLY A 413 4.29 -23.81 12.45
CA GLY A 413 3.70 -25.10 12.78
C GLY A 413 3.76 -25.45 14.27
N GLU A 414 4.88 -25.16 14.94
CA GLU A 414 5.12 -25.49 16.36
C GLU A 414 4.21 -24.68 17.30
N TYR A 415 4.10 -23.37 17.06
CA TYR A 415 3.34 -22.46 17.93
C TYR A 415 1.92 -22.17 17.44
N GLY A 416 1.55 -22.71 16.27
CA GLY A 416 0.26 -22.42 15.63
C GLY A 416 0.07 -20.92 15.43
N VAL A 417 1.04 -20.27 14.78
CA VAL A 417 1.05 -18.81 14.56
C VAL A 417 -0.07 -18.43 13.59
N ASP A 418 -0.98 -17.54 14.00
CA ASP A 418 -2.05 -17.04 13.11
C ASP A 418 -1.61 -15.85 12.27
N TYR A 419 -0.55 -15.16 12.69
CA TYR A 419 -0.13 -13.89 12.13
C TYR A 419 1.38 -13.72 12.12
N VAL A 420 1.94 -13.37 10.96
CA VAL A 420 3.34 -12.94 10.82
C VAL A 420 3.40 -11.46 10.48
N LYS A 421 4.14 -10.68 11.28
CA LYS A 421 4.61 -9.35 10.87
C LYS A 421 5.95 -9.54 10.16
N TRP A 422 5.94 -9.40 8.83
CA TRP A 422 7.11 -9.58 7.98
C TRP A 422 7.77 -8.23 7.73
N ASP A 423 8.90 -7.99 8.36
CA ASP A 423 9.61 -6.72 8.31
C ASP A 423 10.82 -6.72 7.35
N HIS A 424 11.30 -5.52 7.04
CA HIS A 424 12.46 -5.25 6.17
C HIS A 424 13.02 -3.84 6.48
N ASN A 425 14.12 -3.75 7.24
CA ASN A 425 14.54 -2.50 7.87
C ASN A 425 15.76 -1.79 7.24
N ARG A 426 16.12 -2.13 6.01
CA ARG A 426 17.15 -1.38 5.26
C ARG A 426 16.84 -1.30 3.77
N ASP A 427 17.57 -0.46 3.05
CA ASP A 427 17.59 -0.49 1.59
C ASP A 427 18.60 -1.57 1.12
N LEU A 428 18.39 -2.11 -0.08
CA LEU A 428 19.35 -2.97 -0.75
C LEU A 428 20.49 -2.10 -1.28
N ALA A 429 21.70 -2.29 -0.75
CA ALA A 429 22.86 -1.49 -1.11
C ALA A 429 23.93 -2.39 -1.73
N GLU A 430 24.42 -2.04 -2.91
CA GLU A 430 25.40 -2.86 -3.66
C GLU A 430 24.91 -4.32 -3.81
N ALA A 431 23.61 -4.49 -4.12
CA ALA A 431 22.97 -5.79 -4.26
C ALA A 431 23.51 -6.55 -5.47
N VAL A 432 24.29 -7.60 -5.21
CA VAL A 432 24.91 -8.45 -6.21
C VAL A 432 24.51 -9.90 -5.94
N HIS A 433 24.03 -10.56 -6.98
CA HIS A 433 23.70 -11.98 -7.02
C HIS A 433 24.50 -12.60 -8.18
N ASP A 434 25.32 -13.62 -7.92
CA ASP A 434 26.14 -14.30 -8.94
C ASP A 434 26.97 -13.36 -9.84
N GLY A 435 27.44 -12.25 -9.28
CA GLY A 435 28.29 -11.27 -9.98
C GLY A 435 27.53 -10.29 -10.88
N ILE A 436 26.19 -10.31 -10.89
CA ILE A 436 25.33 -9.34 -11.58
C ILE A 436 24.43 -8.59 -10.57
N PRO A 437 23.79 -7.47 -10.95
CA PRO A 437 22.80 -6.84 -10.07
C PRO A 437 21.72 -7.84 -9.64
N GLY A 438 21.38 -7.85 -8.35
CA GLY A 438 20.50 -8.86 -7.75
C GLY A 438 19.12 -8.38 -7.31
N THR A 439 18.74 -7.12 -7.59
CA THR A 439 17.50 -6.54 -7.06
C THR A 439 16.24 -7.23 -7.61
N HIS A 440 16.23 -7.51 -8.92
CA HIS A 440 15.15 -8.23 -9.59
C HIS A 440 14.97 -9.64 -8.99
N ALA A 441 16.04 -10.42 -8.98
CA ALA A 441 16.03 -11.80 -8.47
C ALA A 441 15.66 -11.87 -6.98
N GLN A 442 16.16 -10.93 -6.16
CA GLN A 442 15.79 -10.80 -4.76
C GLN A 442 14.28 -10.55 -4.60
N THR A 443 13.72 -9.62 -5.38
CA THR A 443 12.29 -9.28 -5.28
C THR A 443 11.40 -10.45 -5.69
N GLU A 444 11.74 -11.15 -6.78
CA GLU A 444 11.02 -12.37 -7.19
C GLU A 444 11.12 -13.47 -6.12
N ALA A 445 12.29 -13.65 -5.50
CA ALA A 445 12.48 -14.64 -4.46
C ALA A 445 11.66 -14.32 -3.20
N VAL A 446 11.56 -13.05 -2.79
CA VAL A 446 10.68 -12.61 -1.70
C VAL A 446 9.22 -12.93 -2.00
N TYR A 447 8.75 -12.60 -3.20
CA TYR A 447 7.39 -12.91 -3.64
C TYR A 447 7.11 -14.42 -3.60
N ARG A 448 8.01 -15.23 -4.13
CA ARG A 448 7.89 -16.69 -4.10
C ARG A 448 7.87 -17.21 -2.67
N LEU A 449 8.68 -16.66 -1.76
CA LEU A 449 8.74 -17.10 -0.36
C LEU A 449 7.43 -16.82 0.38
N LEU A 450 6.83 -15.65 0.16
CA LEU A 450 5.50 -15.31 0.68
C LEU A 450 4.42 -16.25 0.13
N ASP A 451 4.44 -16.52 -1.19
CA ASP A 451 3.47 -17.39 -1.85
C ASP A 451 3.58 -18.85 -1.35
N ASP A 452 4.80 -19.38 -1.20
CA ASP A 452 5.06 -20.73 -0.68
C ASP A 452 4.62 -20.88 0.79
N LEU A 453 4.89 -19.89 1.64
CA LEU A 453 4.42 -19.91 3.03
C LEU A 453 2.90 -19.91 3.12
N ARG A 454 2.21 -19.11 2.30
CA ARG A 454 0.74 -19.11 2.25
C ARG A 454 0.16 -20.41 1.70
N GLY A 455 0.84 -21.02 0.73
CA GLY A 455 0.48 -22.35 0.24
C GLY A 455 0.56 -23.41 1.33
N ARG A 456 1.59 -23.34 2.19
CA ARG A 456 1.79 -24.27 3.32
C ARG A 456 0.85 -23.98 4.50
N PHE A 457 0.56 -22.72 4.77
CA PHE A 457 -0.26 -22.28 5.90
C PHE A 457 -1.38 -21.33 5.44
N PRO A 458 -2.47 -21.84 4.83
CA PRO A 458 -3.54 -20.99 4.28
C PRO A 458 -4.30 -20.15 5.31
N HIS A 459 -4.18 -20.48 6.60
CA HIS A 459 -4.78 -19.72 7.71
C HIS A 459 -3.90 -18.56 8.19
N LEU A 460 -2.61 -18.54 7.80
CA LEU A 460 -1.64 -17.56 8.25
C LEU A 460 -1.93 -16.21 7.58
N GLU A 461 -2.19 -15.19 8.41
CA GLU A 461 -2.20 -13.82 7.94
C GLU A 461 -0.77 -13.26 7.94
N ILE A 462 -0.41 -12.50 6.90
CA ILE A 462 0.89 -11.83 6.80
C ILE A 462 0.67 -10.32 6.69
N GLU A 463 1.33 -9.56 7.56
CA GLU A 463 1.49 -8.11 7.42
C GLU A 463 2.85 -7.78 6.81
N SER A 464 2.87 -7.05 5.69
CA SER A 464 4.09 -6.45 5.17
C SER A 464 4.46 -5.23 6.00
N CYS A 465 5.67 -5.24 6.54
CA CYS A 465 6.32 -4.13 7.20
C CYS A 465 7.68 -3.92 6.54
N SER A 466 8.12 -2.67 6.49
CA SER A 466 9.45 -2.33 6.02
C SER A 466 9.86 -1.00 6.66
N SER A 467 10.23 -1.05 7.94
CA SER A 467 10.33 0.15 8.81
C SER A 467 9.07 1.01 8.71
N GLY A 468 7.91 0.39 8.91
CA GLY A 468 6.63 0.99 8.54
C GLY A 468 6.32 0.80 7.06
N GLY A 469 5.90 1.88 6.39
CA GLY A 469 5.31 1.85 5.05
C GLY A 469 6.30 1.74 3.89
N GLY A 470 7.54 1.30 4.12
CA GLY A 470 8.60 1.26 3.10
C GLY A 470 8.41 0.19 2.00
N ARG A 471 7.45 -0.73 2.19
CA ARG A 471 7.03 -1.74 1.20
C ARG A 471 5.51 -1.89 1.24
N ALA A 472 4.83 -0.85 0.77
CA ALA A 472 3.38 -0.77 0.75
C ALA A 472 2.87 -0.52 -0.67
N ASP A 473 2.85 -1.54 -1.51
CA ASP A 473 2.37 -1.47 -2.89
C ASP A 473 1.38 -2.59 -3.21
N LEU A 474 0.80 -2.54 -4.42
CA LEU A 474 -0.14 -3.56 -4.88
C LEU A 474 0.51 -4.93 -5.11
N GLY A 475 1.83 -5.00 -5.38
CA GLY A 475 2.53 -6.26 -5.64
C GLY A 475 2.72 -7.09 -4.38
N VAL A 476 3.11 -6.46 -3.27
CA VAL A 476 3.12 -7.13 -1.97
C VAL A 476 1.71 -7.44 -1.46
N LEU A 477 0.73 -6.56 -1.71
CA LEU A 477 -0.67 -6.77 -1.30
C LEU A 477 -1.41 -7.86 -2.08
N GLU A 478 -0.86 -8.35 -3.20
CA GLU A 478 -1.33 -9.60 -3.81
C GLU A 478 -0.99 -10.83 -2.95
N ARG A 479 -0.02 -10.70 -2.04
CA ARG A 479 0.60 -11.78 -1.28
C ARG A 479 0.48 -11.61 0.24
N THR A 480 0.00 -10.46 0.70
CA THR A 480 -0.15 -10.17 2.13
C THR A 480 -1.56 -9.67 2.44
N ASP A 481 -1.92 -9.79 3.72
CA ASP A 481 -3.27 -9.47 4.21
C ASP A 481 -3.39 -8.02 4.63
N ARG A 482 -2.27 -7.38 5.00
CA ARG A 482 -2.21 -5.95 5.33
C ARG A 482 -0.78 -5.40 5.22
N ILE A 483 -0.65 -4.10 5.45
CA ILE A 483 0.65 -3.43 5.62
C ILE A 483 0.70 -2.67 6.95
N TRP A 484 1.90 -2.50 7.51
CA TRP A 484 2.16 -1.53 8.57
C TRP A 484 2.45 -0.17 7.92
N ALA A 485 1.62 0.85 8.19
CA ALA A 485 1.66 2.08 7.39
C ALA A 485 2.83 3.02 7.73
N SER A 486 3.31 2.99 8.98
CA SER A 486 4.42 3.82 9.46
C SER A 486 4.78 3.44 10.89
N ASP A 487 6.06 3.46 11.24
CA ASP A 487 6.53 3.25 12.60
C ASP A 487 6.14 4.37 13.56
N THR A 488 5.87 5.59 13.07
CA THR A 488 5.40 6.64 13.97
C THR A 488 3.93 6.43 14.27
N MET A 489 3.59 6.33 15.56
CA MET A 489 2.22 6.36 16.06
C MET A 489 1.78 7.76 16.50
N ASP A 490 2.58 8.79 16.21
CA ASP A 490 2.21 10.18 16.46
C ASP A 490 0.95 10.55 15.67
N PRO A 491 -0.16 10.91 16.34
CA PRO A 491 -1.44 11.10 15.66
C PRO A 491 -1.41 12.23 14.61
N PHE A 492 -0.60 13.28 14.74
CA PHE A 492 -0.57 14.31 13.67
C PHE A 492 0.13 13.80 12.41
N GLU A 493 1.20 13.02 12.55
CA GLU A 493 1.87 12.40 11.39
C GLU A 493 0.95 11.34 10.78
N ARG A 494 0.34 10.51 11.62
CA ARG A 494 -0.59 9.44 11.23
C ARG A 494 -1.81 9.97 10.47
N GLN A 495 -2.37 11.11 10.86
CA GLN A 495 -3.46 11.75 10.12
C GLN A 495 -3.05 11.98 8.65
N ARG A 496 -1.85 12.54 8.43
CA ARG A 496 -1.33 12.82 7.09
C ARG A 496 -1.01 11.53 6.33
N ILE A 497 -0.28 10.61 6.96
CA ILE A 497 0.13 9.34 6.35
C ILE A 497 -1.08 8.52 5.93
N GLN A 498 -2.08 8.36 6.79
CA GLN A 498 -3.30 7.59 6.51
C GLN A 498 -4.11 8.22 5.37
N ARG A 499 -4.22 9.55 5.34
CA ARG A 499 -4.99 10.26 4.30
C ARG A 499 -4.50 9.93 2.89
N TRP A 500 -3.18 9.89 2.71
CA TRP A 500 -2.54 9.69 1.40
C TRP A 500 -2.21 8.23 1.09
N THR A 501 -1.89 7.43 2.10
CA THR A 501 -1.81 5.96 1.95
C THR A 501 -3.17 5.41 1.50
N GLY A 502 -4.26 5.98 2.02
CA GLY A 502 -5.64 5.67 1.66
C GLY A 502 -6.07 6.09 0.25
N LEU A 503 -5.17 6.59 -0.60
CA LEU A 503 -5.45 6.68 -2.04
C LEU A 503 -5.35 5.32 -2.74
N LEU A 504 -4.50 4.44 -2.20
CA LEU A 504 -4.21 3.14 -2.78
C LEU A 504 -4.78 2.00 -1.92
N ILE A 505 -4.63 2.11 -0.60
CA ILE A 505 -4.84 1.00 0.34
C ILE A 505 -6.07 1.29 1.20
N PRO A 506 -7.10 0.42 1.21
CA PRO A 506 -8.26 0.60 2.05
C PRO A 506 -7.93 0.37 3.53
N TYR A 507 -8.77 0.91 4.42
CA TYR A 507 -8.49 0.98 5.85
C TYR A 507 -8.27 -0.38 6.51
N GLU A 508 -9.02 -1.41 6.09
CA GLU A 508 -8.92 -2.75 6.64
C GLU A 508 -7.59 -3.47 6.33
N LEU A 509 -6.80 -2.94 5.39
CA LEU A 509 -5.47 -3.44 5.05
C LEU A 509 -4.35 -2.53 5.57
N MET A 510 -4.69 -1.53 6.39
CA MET A 510 -3.76 -0.48 6.86
C MET A 510 -3.59 -0.52 8.38
N GLY A 511 -2.41 -0.94 8.83
CA GLY A 511 -1.80 -0.74 10.15
C GLY A 511 -2.11 0.58 10.83
N THR A 512 -2.89 0.60 11.91
CA THR A 512 -3.11 1.80 12.75
C THR A 512 -3.13 1.44 14.24
N HIS A 513 -2.13 1.83 15.03
CA HIS A 513 -2.10 1.51 16.47
C HIS A 513 -2.21 2.76 17.37
N VAL A 514 -2.81 2.57 18.54
CA VAL A 514 -2.70 3.50 19.66
C VAL A 514 -1.38 3.24 20.37
N GLY A 515 -0.44 4.19 20.24
CA GLY A 515 0.86 4.15 20.91
C GLY A 515 0.86 4.85 22.27
N SER A 516 2.05 5.02 22.86
CA SER A 516 2.31 5.72 24.13
C SER A 516 1.87 7.21 24.12
N GLU A 517 1.72 7.82 25.31
CA GLU A 517 1.36 9.25 25.43
C GLU A 517 2.39 10.16 24.74
N ARG A 518 3.67 9.91 24.99
CA ARG A 518 4.79 10.51 24.28
C ARG A 518 5.17 9.58 23.14
N ALA A 519 5.00 10.01 21.89
CA ALA A 519 5.41 9.22 20.73
C ALA A 519 6.93 9.02 20.72
N HIS A 520 7.40 7.79 20.55
CA HIS A 520 8.82 7.45 20.70
C HIS A 520 9.70 8.08 19.61
N ILE A 521 9.17 8.29 18.40
CA ILE A 521 9.94 8.86 17.26
C ILE A 521 9.95 10.39 17.27
N THR A 522 8.80 11.03 17.45
CA THR A 522 8.67 12.49 17.33
C THR A 522 8.83 13.21 18.66
N GLY A 523 8.70 12.50 19.78
CA GLY A 523 8.70 13.05 21.14
C GLY A 523 7.44 13.84 21.51
N ARG A 524 6.44 13.91 20.62
CA ARG A 524 5.20 14.67 20.82
C ARG A 524 4.32 14.00 21.87
N VAL A 525 3.77 14.79 22.78
CA VAL A 525 2.82 14.34 23.80
C VAL A 525 1.40 14.62 23.32
N THR A 526 0.54 13.60 23.35
CA THR A 526 -0.84 13.72 22.86
C THR A 526 -1.83 12.97 23.75
N GLY A 527 -3.01 13.57 23.95
CA GLY A 527 -4.08 12.97 24.74
C GLY A 527 -4.60 11.65 24.14
N LEU A 528 -5.01 10.72 25.00
CA LEU A 528 -5.50 9.39 24.59
C LEU A 528 -6.64 9.47 23.57
N GLY A 529 -7.60 10.38 23.75
CA GLY A 529 -8.72 10.54 22.82
C GLY A 529 -8.29 10.88 21.38
N PHE A 530 -7.24 11.68 21.19
CA PHE A 530 -6.76 12.03 19.85
C PHE A 530 -5.99 10.88 19.18
N ARG A 531 -5.17 10.16 19.97
CA ARG A 531 -4.51 8.92 19.55
C ARG A 531 -5.54 7.86 19.13
N ALA A 532 -6.54 7.63 19.98
CA ALA A 532 -7.65 6.70 19.76
C ALA A 532 -8.48 7.07 18.51
N ALA A 533 -8.87 8.34 18.35
CA ALA A 533 -9.63 8.81 17.18
C ALA A 533 -8.85 8.62 15.88
N THR A 534 -7.53 8.85 15.91
CA THR A 534 -6.67 8.69 14.73
C THR A 534 -6.48 7.22 14.34
N ALA A 535 -6.36 6.33 15.33
CA ALA A 535 -6.21 4.89 15.12
C ALA A 535 -7.53 4.15 14.83
N LEU A 536 -8.68 4.82 14.97
CA LEU A 536 -10.01 4.19 14.88
C LEU A 536 -10.33 3.63 13.50
N PHE A 537 -9.97 4.35 12.43
CA PHE A 537 -10.47 4.08 11.07
C PHE A 537 -9.83 2.86 10.41
N GLY A 538 -8.53 2.62 10.64
CA GLY A 538 -7.76 1.57 9.99
C GLY A 538 -8.00 0.17 10.57
N HIS A 539 -7.05 -0.73 10.33
CA HIS A 539 -6.98 -1.99 11.05
C HIS A 539 -6.30 -1.72 12.40
N ALA A 540 -7.16 -1.50 13.40
CA ALA A 540 -6.81 -0.99 14.72
C ALA A 540 -5.94 -1.93 15.54
N GLY A 541 -5.10 -1.35 16.40
CA GLY A 541 -4.31 -2.06 17.39
C GLY A 541 -3.76 -1.13 18.47
N ILE A 542 -2.94 -1.69 19.34
CA ILE A 542 -2.35 -1.08 20.53
C ILE A 542 -0.87 -1.48 20.52
N GLU A 543 0.01 -0.52 20.77
CA GLU A 543 1.45 -0.77 20.83
C GLU A 543 2.05 0.17 21.88
N ALA A 544 1.83 -0.19 23.14
CA ALA A 544 2.29 0.52 24.33
C ALA A 544 2.24 -0.42 25.53
N ASP A 545 3.02 -0.13 26.57
CA ASP A 545 2.94 -0.88 27.83
C ASP A 545 1.71 -0.46 28.65
N ILE A 546 0.56 -1.09 28.36
CA ILE A 546 -0.71 -0.80 29.03
C ILE A 546 -0.80 -1.37 30.46
N THR A 547 0.17 -2.16 30.89
CA THR A 547 0.24 -2.65 32.28
C THR A 547 0.55 -1.52 33.25
N ALA A 548 1.27 -0.50 32.77
CA ALA A 548 1.62 0.71 33.52
C ALA A 548 0.52 1.78 33.49
N TRP A 549 -0.54 1.60 32.71
CA TRP A 549 -1.62 2.60 32.59
C TRP A 549 -2.51 2.59 33.84
N THR A 550 -3.17 3.72 34.09
CA THR A 550 -4.16 3.80 35.16
C THR A 550 -5.43 3.01 34.82
N PRO A 551 -6.24 2.61 35.82
CA PRO A 551 -7.53 1.96 35.55
C PRO A 551 -8.46 2.78 34.65
N ALA A 552 -8.42 4.12 34.77
CA ALA A 552 -9.24 5.01 33.93
C ALA A 552 -8.77 5.02 32.46
N GLU A 553 -7.45 4.99 32.22
CA GLU A 553 -6.91 4.91 30.86
C GLU A 553 -7.19 3.54 30.22
N ARG A 554 -7.08 2.44 30.97
CA ARG A 554 -7.48 1.11 30.47
C ARG A 554 -8.97 1.03 30.18
N ALA A 555 -9.83 1.61 31.03
CA ALA A 555 -11.26 1.68 30.78
C ALA A 555 -11.57 2.47 29.50
N ALA A 556 -10.94 3.64 29.31
CA ALA A 556 -11.09 4.44 28.08
C ALA A 556 -10.59 3.69 26.83
N LEU A 557 -9.50 2.94 26.96
CA LEU A 557 -9.00 2.09 25.88
C LEU A 557 -9.98 0.96 25.55
N ALA A 558 -10.56 0.31 26.55
CA ALA A 558 -11.58 -0.73 26.37
C ALA A 558 -12.84 -0.18 25.68
N GLU A 559 -13.28 1.03 26.04
CA GLU A 559 -14.38 1.73 25.35
C GLU A 559 -14.04 2.00 23.88
N TRP A 560 -12.81 2.42 23.58
CA TRP A 560 -12.33 2.60 22.21
C TRP A 560 -12.31 1.26 21.43
N VAL A 561 -11.82 0.17 22.03
CA VAL A 561 -11.83 -1.16 21.42
C VAL A 561 -13.26 -1.59 21.09
N ALA A 562 -14.19 -1.42 22.03
CA ALA A 562 -15.60 -1.73 21.82
C ALA A 562 -16.21 -0.88 20.71
N LEU A 563 -15.89 0.43 20.66
CA LEU A 563 -16.32 1.32 19.58
C LEU A 563 -15.77 0.86 18.23
N HIS A 564 -14.47 0.56 18.14
CA HIS A 564 -13.87 0.06 16.90
C HIS A 564 -14.57 -1.22 16.45
N LYS A 565 -14.80 -2.19 17.34
CA LYS A 565 -15.52 -3.44 17.00
C LYS A 565 -16.96 -3.20 16.54
N ARG A 566 -17.65 -2.18 17.08
CA ARG A 566 -18.99 -1.78 16.62
C ARG A 566 -18.95 -1.17 15.22
N LEU A 567 -17.95 -0.32 14.95
CA LEU A 567 -17.84 0.41 13.70
C LEU A 567 -17.07 -0.33 12.59
N ARG A 568 -16.25 -1.35 12.91
CA ARG A 568 -15.38 -2.04 11.94
C ARG A 568 -16.11 -2.52 10.70
N PRO A 569 -17.36 -3.04 10.73
CA PRO A 569 -18.04 -3.45 9.49
C PRO A 569 -18.26 -2.27 8.54
N LEU A 570 -18.56 -1.08 9.07
CA LEU A 570 -18.64 0.16 8.30
C LEU A 570 -17.25 0.60 7.84
N LEU A 571 -16.29 0.69 8.76
CA LEU A 571 -14.94 1.24 8.47
C LEU A 571 -14.20 0.42 7.42
N HIS A 572 -14.35 -0.91 7.46
CA HIS A 572 -13.66 -1.87 6.59
C HIS A 572 -14.45 -2.19 5.31
N GLY A 573 -15.76 -1.96 5.29
CA GLY A 573 -16.62 -2.22 4.12
C GLY A 573 -17.03 -0.97 3.33
N GLY A 574 -16.93 0.22 3.93
CA GLY A 574 -17.46 1.45 3.37
C GLY A 574 -16.54 2.17 2.38
N GLU A 575 -17.09 3.21 1.76
CA GLU A 575 -16.39 4.17 0.91
C GLU A 575 -15.73 5.24 1.77
N VAL A 576 -14.42 5.45 1.59
CA VAL A 576 -13.68 6.53 2.24
C VAL A 576 -14.06 7.86 1.60
N VAL A 577 -14.39 8.84 2.43
CA VAL A 577 -14.74 10.20 2.03
C VAL A 577 -13.73 11.17 2.62
N ARG A 578 -13.10 11.99 1.78
CA ARG A 578 -12.21 13.07 2.22
C ARG A 578 -12.74 14.40 1.72
N VAL A 579 -12.73 15.39 2.60
CA VAL A 579 -13.21 16.74 2.30
C VAL A 579 -12.01 17.66 2.11
N ASP A 580 -12.03 18.43 1.04
CA ASP A 580 -11.20 19.62 0.86
C ASP A 580 -11.79 20.74 1.72
N HIS A 581 -11.39 20.77 2.99
CA HIS A 581 -11.91 21.72 3.96
C HIS A 581 -11.35 23.13 3.68
N PRO A 582 -12.16 24.20 3.78
CA PRO A 582 -11.71 25.55 3.44
C PRO A 582 -10.70 26.13 4.45
N ASP A 583 -10.66 25.59 5.67
CA ASP A 583 -9.62 25.89 6.64
C ASP A 583 -8.51 24.83 6.54
N PRO A 584 -7.27 25.19 6.15
CA PRO A 584 -6.17 24.24 6.04
C PRO A 584 -5.71 23.66 7.39
N ALA A 585 -6.08 24.29 8.52
CA ALA A 585 -5.73 23.83 9.86
C ALA A 585 -6.61 22.67 10.36
N ALA A 586 -7.73 22.41 9.69
CA ALA A 586 -8.71 21.41 10.08
C ALA A 586 -9.11 20.50 8.92
N TRP A 587 -9.28 19.22 9.21
CA TRP A 587 -9.68 18.22 8.22
C TRP A 587 -11.02 17.61 8.56
N VAL A 588 -11.77 17.25 7.52
CA VAL A 588 -12.94 16.39 7.62
C VAL A 588 -12.73 15.18 6.71
N HIS A 589 -12.92 14.00 7.29
CA HIS A 589 -12.94 12.73 6.56
C HIS A 589 -13.93 11.76 7.19
N GLY A 590 -14.27 10.68 6.50
CA GLY A 590 -15.21 9.70 7.02
C GLY A 590 -15.29 8.45 6.17
N VAL A 591 -16.23 7.60 6.54
CA VAL A 591 -16.59 6.38 5.82
C VAL A 591 -18.10 6.31 5.70
N VAL A 592 -18.59 6.05 4.49
CA VAL A 592 -20.02 5.87 4.18
C VAL A 592 -20.26 4.44 3.74
N SER A 593 -21.25 3.77 4.32
CA SER A 593 -21.63 2.40 3.93
C SER A 593 -22.04 2.32 2.44
N PRO A 594 -21.86 1.18 1.75
CA PRO A 594 -22.22 1.04 0.34
C PRO A 594 -23.69 1.40 0.04
N GLY A 595 -24.62 1.04 0.93
CA GLY A 595 -26.05 1.40 0.82
C GLY A 595 -26.39 2.81 1.30
N ARG A 596 -25.39 3.60 1.72
CA ARG A 596 -25.51 4.96 2.26
C ARG A 596 -26.47 5.09 3.45
N GLY A 597 -26.74 3.99 4.15
CA GLY A 597 -27.63 3.96 5.33
C GLY A 597 -26.94 4.36 6.64
N HIS A 598 -25.61 4.30 6.66
CA HIS A 598 -24.78 4.55 7.84
C HIS A 598 -23.46 5.21 7.42
N ALA A 599 -23.01 6.21 8.17
CA ALA A 599 -21.74 6.87 7.97
C ALA A 599 -21.12 7.35 9.29
N VAL A 600 -19.79 7.44 9.32
CA VAL A 600 -19.02 8.02 10.42
C VAL A 600 -18.00 9.00 9.85
N PHE A 601 -17.92 10.19 10.43
CA PHE A 601 -16.98 11.24 10.05
C PHE A 601 -16.19 11.74 11.26
N ALA A 602 -14.96 12.15 11.03
CA ALA A 602 -14.16 12.91 12.00
C ALA A 602 -13.91 14.33 11.49
N TYR A 603 -14.04 15.30 12.40
CA TYR A 603 -13.45 16.62 12.29
C TYR A 603 -12.15 16.63 13.11
N VAL A 604 -11.03 16.96 12.49
CA VAL A 604 -9.70 16.87 13.11
C VAL A 604 -9.02 18.23 13.04
N GLN A 605 -8.65 18.78 14.20
CA GLN A 605 -7.89 20.02 14.29
C GLN A 605 -6.39 19.71 14.42
N LEU A 606 -5.61 20.09 13.41
CA LEU A 606 -4.16 19.80 13.35
C LEU A 606 -3.30 21.02 13.70
N GLU A 607 -3.77 22.22 13.39
CA GLU A 607 -3.08 23.47 13.66
C GLU A 607 -4.08 24.47 14.24
N THR A 608 -3.65 25.64 14.70
CA THR A 608 -4.58 26.70 15.07
C THR A 608 -5.21 27.32 13.82
N SER A 609 -6.51 27.52 13.83
CA SER A 609 -7.25 28.15 12.72
C SER A 609 -6.97 29.65 12.63
N ALA A 610 -6.91 30.19 11.41
CA ALA A 610 -6.81 31.64 11.21
C ALA A 610 -8.10 32.40 11.61
N SER A 611 -9.25 31.70 11.59
CA SER A 611 -10.55 32.25 11.99
C SER A 611 -11.00 31.65 13.32
N GLY A 612 -11.41 32.48 14.28
CA GLY A 612 -11.94 32.01 15.56
C GLY A 612 -13.32 31.33 15.48
N ARG A 613 -14.01 31.44 14.33
CA ARG A 613 -15.22 30.66 14.03
C ARG A 613 -14.88 29.61 12.97
N PRO A 614 -14.98 28.31 13.29
CA PRO A 614 -14.67 27.25 12.34
C PRO A 614 -15.69 27.23 11.19
N ALA A 615 -15.23 26.81 10.03
CA ALA A 615 -16.13 26.52 8.91
C ALA A 615 -17.05 25.34 9.25
N ARG A 616 -18.18 25.23 8.53
CA ARG A 616 -19.14 24.14 8.76
C ARG A 616 -18.54 22.78 8.39
N MET A 617 -18.82 21.77 9.21
CA MET A 617 -18.46 20.38 8.95
C MET A 617 -19.48 19.78 7.96
N ARG A 618 -19.08 19.66 6.69
CA ARG A 618 -19.89 19.03 5.64
C ARG A 618 -19.69 17.51 5.63
N LEU A 619 -20.77 16.76 5.40
CA LEU A 619 -20.76 15.30 5.32
C LEU A 619 -21.19 14.82 3.92
N PRO A 620 -20.31 14.90 2.90
CA PRO A 620 -20.66 14.48 1.54
C PRO A 620 -20.68 12.95 1.40
N GLY A 621 -21.27 12.44 0.31
CA GLY A 621 -21.34 11.00 0.01
C GLY A 621 -22.60 10.29 0.52
N LEU A 622 -23.42 10.95 1.33
CA LEU A 622 -24.74 10.46 1.75
C LEU A 622 -25.75 10.40 0.58
N ASP A 623 -26.86 9.68 0.77
CA ASP A 623 -28.00 9.73 -0.14
C ASP A 623 -28.66 11.11 -0.05
N PRO A 624 -28.67 11.91 -1.14
CA PRO A 624 -29.12 13.29 -1.08
C PRO A 624 -30.63 13.42 -0.75
N ASP A 625 -31.41 12.38 -1.01
CA ASP A 625 -32.87 12.42 -0.90
C ASP A 625 -33.37 11.68 0.35
N ALA A 626 -32.46 11.16 1.19
CA ALA A 626 -32.77 10.54 2.47
C ALA A 626 -32.59 11.51 3.65
N GLU A 627 -33.30 11.25 4.76
CA GLU A 627 -33.09 11.94 6.04
C GLU A 627 -32.18 11.09 6.95
N TYR A 628 -31.33 11.75 7.73
CA TYR A 628 -30.40 11.11 8.65
C TYR A 628 -30.55 11.66 10.06
N ALA A 629 -30.55 10.76 11.04
CA ALA A 629 -30.25 11.10 12.43
C ALA A 629 -28.73 11.20 12.59
N VAL A 630 -28.27 12.36 13.06
CA VAL A 630 -26.85 12.66 13.24
C VAL A 630 -26.57 12.94 14.71
N SER A 631 -25.53 12.32 15.24
CA SER A 631 -25.14 12.43 16.65
C SER A 631 -23.62 12.38 16.83
N ALA A 632 -23.12 12.93 17.94
CA ALA A 632 -21.73 12.76 18.32
C ALA A 632 -21.47 11.32 18.76
N VAL A 633 -20.32 10.76 18.38
CA VAL A 633 -19.92 9.42 18.84
C VAL A 633 -19.33 9.52 20.25
N PRO A 634 -19.88 8.84 21.25
CA PRO A 634 -19.35 8.90 22.62
C PRO A 634 -17.98 8.20 22.75
N GLY A 635 -17.24 8.54 23.80
CA GLY A 635 -16.02 7.82 24.23
C GLY A 635 -14.72 8.15 23.48
N VAL A 636 -14.78 8.62 22.23
CA VAL A 636 -13.57 8.87 21.39
C VAL A 636 -13.53 10.31 20.85
N VAL A 637 -14.03 11.24 21.65
CA VAL A 637 -13.91 12.68 21.37
C VAL A 637 -12.71 13.23 22.15
N SER A 638 -11.85 14.01 21.48
CA SER A 638 -10.77 14.75 22.13
C SER A 638 -11.04 16.25 22.02
N GLY A 639 -10.95 16.96 23.14
CA GLY A 639 -11.08 18.41 23.21
C GLY A 639 -11.62 18.89 24.56
N PRO A 640 -11.49 20.20 24.86
CA PRO A 640 -11.90 20.75 26.15
C PRO A 640 -13.43 20.69 26.35
N PRO A 641 -13.92 20.63 27.59
CA PRO A 641 -15.36 20.72 27.87
C PRO A 641 -15.97 22.03 27.33
N GLY A 642 -17.23 21.98 26.88
CA GLY A 642 -18.00 23.17 26.48
C GLY A 642 -17.74 23.71 25.08
N VAL A 643 -16.86 23.08 24.29
CA VAL A 643 -16.60 23.46 22.88
C VAL A 643 -17.45 22.69 21.86
N TRP A 644 -18.31 21.79 22.35
CA TRP A 644 -19.19 20.99 21.50
C TRP A 644 -20.38 21.82 21.02
N PRO A 645 -20.77 21.69 19.75
CA PRO A 645 -21.93 22.39 19.23
C PRO A 645 -23.20 21.85 19.89
N GLU A 646 -24.23 22.69 20.05
CA GLU A 646 -25.47 22.33 20.78
C GLU A 646 -26.13 21.05 20.26
N TRP A 647 -26.09 20.82 18.93
CA TRP A 647 -26.64 19.62 18.31
C TRP A 647 -25.93 18.33 18.77
N ALA A 648 -24.69 18.39 19.25
CA ALA A 648 -23.92 17.20 19.67
C ALA A 648 -24.56 16.49 20.87
N SER A 649 -25.24 17.23 21.76
CA SER A 649 -25.87 16.69 22.97
C SER A 649 -27.26 16.09 22.72
N GLY A 650 -27.99 16.58 21.73
CA GLY A 650 -29.37 16.17 21.42
C GLY A 650 -29.54 15.42 20.10
N GLY A 651 -28.50 15.36 19.27
CA GLY A 651 -28.58 14.95 17.88
C GLY A 651 -29.34 15.95 17.02
N VAL A 652 -29.34 15.72 15.70
CA VAL A 652 -30.11 16.49 14.73
C VAL A 652 -30.61 15.59 13.61
N ARG A 653 -31.73 15.96 12.98
CA ARG A 653 -32.25 15.31 11.77
C ARG A 653 -32.12 16.24 10.59
N LEU A 654 -31.44 15.80 9.54
CA LEU A 654 -31.21 16.59 8.33
C LEU A 654 -31.21 15.69 7.10
N GLY A 655 -31.68 16.23 5.98
CA GLY A 655 -31.54 15.58 4.67
C GLY A 655 -30.07 15.44 4.26
N GLY A 656 -29.71 14.33 3.60
CA GLY A 656 -28.33 14.08 3.15
C GLY A 656 -27.79 15.20 2.25
N ARG A 657 -28.64 15.81 1.41
CA ARG A 657 -28.27 17.01 0.63
C ARG A 657 -27.93 18.21 1.49
N ALA A 658 -28.67 18.45 2.58
CA ALA A 658 -28.38 19.54 3.51
C ALA A 658 -27.05 19.29 4.26
N LEU A 659 -26.79 18.05 4.68
CA LEU A 659 -25.53 17.66 5.31
C LEU A 659 -24.32 17.82 4.38
N ALA A 660 -24.49 17.53 3.09
CA ALA A 660 -23.43 17.67 2.09
C ALA A 660 -23.15 19.13 1.69
N VAL A 661 -24.20 19.94 1.50
CA VAL A 661 -24.08 21.32 0.95
C VAL A 661 -23.92 22.36 2.05
N ILE A 662 -24.75 22.30 3.09
CA ILE A 662 -24.76 23.27 4.20
C ILE A 662 -23.79 22.79 5.30
N GLY A 663 -23.94 21.55 5.75
CA GLY A 663 -23.14 20.96 6.82
C GLY A 663 -23.57 21.42 8.23
N LEU A 664 -22.93 20.84 9.23
CA LEU A 664 -23.19 21.07 10.65
C LEU A 664 -22.32 22.20 11.20
N ALA A 665 -22.76 22.80 12.30
CA ALA A 665 -21.85 23.63 13.10
C ALA A 665 -20.69 22.75 13.58
N ALA A 666 -19.46 23.12 13.23
CA ALA A 666 -18.26 22.44 13.70
C ALA A 666 -18.00 22.76 15.18
N PRO A 667 -17.31 21.86 15.92
CA PRO A 667 -16.89 22.14 17.29
C PRO A 667 -15.89 23.30 17.34
N LEU A 668 -15.91 24.08 18.42
CA LEU A 668 -15.07 25.28 18.61
C LEU A 668 -13.63 24.90 19.00
N LEU A 669 -12.95 24.19 18.11
CA LEU A 669 -11.59 23.67 18.30
C LEU A 669 -10.51 24.55 17.66
N ALA A 670 -10.85 25.75 17.18
CA ALA A 670 -9.94 26.63 16.45
C ALA A 670 -8.58 26.86 17.13
N ASP A 671 -8.54 26.90 18.47
CA ASP A 671 -7.33 27.09 19.28
C ASP A 671 -6.84 25.81 19.99
N SER A 672 -7.34 24.64 19.59
CA SER A 672 -7.10 23.35 20.25
C SER A 672 -6.53 22.30 19.28
N PRO A 673 -5.32 22.48 18.73
CA PRO A 673 -4.70 21.47 17.87
C PRO A 673 -4.48 20.15 18.63
N GLY A 674 -4.50 19.04 17.90
CA GLY A 674 -4.40 17.70 18.50
C GLY A 674 -5.71 17.21 19.09
N THR A 675 -6.82 17.62 18.49
CA THR A 675 -8.17 17.24 18.88
C THR A 675 -8.95 16.72 17.68
N ALA A 676 -9.92 15.86 17.96
CA ALA A 676 -10.77 15.21 16.99
C ALA A 676 -12.16 14.99 17.57
N PHE A 677 -13.17 15.22 16.74
CA PHE A 677 -14.58 15.06 17.07
C PHE A 677 -15.24 14.12 16.06
N LEU A 678 -15.88 13.07 16.55
CA LEU A 678 -16.50 12.02 15.74
C LEU A 678 -18.01 12.20 15.68
N VAL A 679 -18.56 11.97 14.50
CA VAL A 679 -19.98 12.12 14.19
C VAL A 679 -20.47 10.89 13.46
N GLU A 680 -21.63 10.38 13.86
CA GLU A 680 -22.30 9.24 13.25
C GLU A 680 -23.64 9.68 12.66
N ALA A 681 -23.89 9.29 11.42
CA ALA A 681 -25.11 9.58 10.67
C ALA A 681 -25.78 8.26 10.26
N VAL A 682 -27.04 8.07 10.66
CA VAL A 682 -27.85 6.87 10.37
C VAL A 682 -29.12 7.30 9.65
N ARG A 683 -29.40 6.68 8.51
CA ARG A 683 -30.59 6.94 7.70
C ARG A 683 -31.85 6.56 8.50
N LEU A 684 -32.85 7.43 8.45
CA LEU A 684 -34.16 7.25 9.10
C LEU A 684 -35.15 6.44 8.27
#